data_AF-A0A1E3H821-F1
#
_entry.id   AF-A0A1E3H821-F1
#
_cell.length_a   1.000
_cell.length_b   1.000
_cell.length_c   1.000
_cell.angle_alpha   90.00
_cell.angle_beta   90.00
_cell.angle_gamma   90.00
#
_symmetry.space_group_name_H-M   'P 1'
#
loop_
_entity.id
_entity.type
_entity.pdbx_description
1 polymer ?
#
loop_
_entity_poly.entity_id
_entity_poly.type
_entity_poly.pdbx_seq_one_letter_code
_entity_poly.pdbx_strand_id
1 'polypeptide(L)'
;MLLRPDIPFRPGPPSATRALRPRSVTRAPSHERYAIRGGGAILVEVSAGDRVTVVSDEGGQIAEILACHRDGRSDPALLGETGGRVPSGLGALLQSEEAGLRSLRSGLAVRAIDPAGATAVTVFGTSSPAGDSASFPIRSEGYLVIAAPGGAMAVDGHDTATPLTVTVARAAPGLVARHDLPDPLADPLADIRVGAASARAYFVKAGDYIQILDVDGRQCTDFQCFSARKLDRGIEHPLDMTTTRSLIGHAYAMPGLHSKYFDQDMEPLVEVVQDTCGRHDAFALACSAKYYDDFGYPGHVNCTENFNGALAGHGVAPRAGWMAVNFFFNTGIDAHGVMYADEPWSRPGDYVLMRALTDLVCVSSACPDDTTAANGWNPTDIHVRTYAGAERFSRAVAFRPTPDAEPQMTRESAFHASFAALTRNFVEYRGFWLAHEFNEGGAIAEYHACRERAVVTDLSPLRKFEVTGPDAEVLLDHVLTRDVKKLAVGEVVYSAMCYPHGGMIDDGTLLRLGADNFRWIGGDDYGGVWLREKAAELGLEVLVRSSTDQMHNIAVQGPASREILGEIVWTPPARPSLAELGWFRFTVGRIGGPAGAPVVVSRTGYTGELGYEIFCHPKDAAAVFDAVWAAGRPKGLMPMGLAALDMVRIEAGLAFAGHEFSDETDPFEAGIGFTVPLKSKASDFIGRDALLRRKEHPSRRLVGLEIAGNESAVHGDCVHIGRARVGVVTSGMRSPLLGHPIALARVDVAHADIGTEVEIGKLDGHIKRLPAKIVAFPHYDPKKTRPRS
;
A
#
# COMPACT_ATOMS: atom_id res chain seq x y z
N MET A 1 32.84 17.62 -42.82
CA MET A 1 31.59 18.18 -42.24
C MET A 1 31.78 18.19 -40.73
N LEU A 2 31.73 19.38 -40.15
CA LEU A 2 32.25 19.83 -38.85
C LEU A 2 31.90 18.94 -37.63
N LEU A 3 32.93 18.43 -36.94
CA LEU A 3 32.86 17.97 -35.54
C LEU A 3 32.68 19.20 -34.64
N ARG A 4 31.65 19.20 -33.78
CA ARG A 4 31.47 20.23 -32.75
C ARG A 4 32.56 20.08 -31.67
N PRO A 5 33.31 21.14 -31.31
CA PRO A 5 34.41 21.05 -30.35
C PRO A 5 34.02 21.29 -28.87
N ASP A 6 32.74 21.24 -28.52
CA ASP A 6 32.27 21.79 -27.22
C ASP A 6 31.95 20.73 -26.16
N ILE A 7 32.48 19.50 -26.25
CA ILE A 7 32.41 18.57 -25.13
C ILE A 7 33.55 18.94 -24.17
N PRO A 8 33.26 19.46 -22.95
CA PRO A 8 34.31 19.81 -22.02
C PRO A 8 35.00 18.51 -21.59
N PHE A 9 36.23 18.30 -22.07
CA PHE A 9 37.18 17.40 -21.42
C PHE A 9 37.26 17.83 -19.96
N ARG A 10 36.74 17.00 -19.05
CA ARG A 10 36.83 17.21 -17.60
C ARG A 10 38.08 16.48 -17.11
N PRO A 11 39.23 17.16 -16.96
CA PRO A 11 40.42 16.53 -16.38
C PRO A 11 40.13 16.11 -14.94
N GLY A 12 40.38 14.84 -14.64
CA GLY A 12 40.18 14.24 -13.33
C GLY A 12 39.89 12.74 -13.45
N PRO A 13 40.09 11.94 -12.40
CA PRO A 13 39.56 10.59 -12.38
C PRO A 13 38.03 10.63 -12.59
N PRO A 14 37.42 9.59 -13.21
CA PRO A 14 35.98 9.53 -13.36
C PRO A 14 35.30 9.74 -12.00
N SER A 15 34.39 10.71 -11.94
CA SER A 15 33.57 10.93 -10.74
C SER A 15 32.44 9.92 -10.71
N ALA A 16 32.27 9.22 -9.60
CA ALA A 16 31.13 8.31 -9.42
C ALA A 16 29.80 9.06 -9.60
N THR A 17 28.83 8.40 -10.24
CA THR A 17 27.46 8.90 -10.31
C THR A 17 26.89 9.00 -8.90
N ARG A 18 26.54 10.21 -8.46
CA ARG A 18 25.86 10.44 -7.19
C ARG A 18 24.35 10.44 -7.42
N ALA A 19 23.75 9.26 -7.51
CA ALA A 19 22.30 9.14 -7.54
C ALA A 19 21.72 9.52 -6.16
N LEU A 20 20.62 10.27 -6.15
CA LEU A 20 19.83 10.46 -4.93
C LEU A 20 19.11 9.15 -4.64
N ARG A 21 19.51 8.46 -3.59
CA ARG A 21 18.87 7.21 -3.13
C ARG A 21 18.10 7.47 -1.85
N PRO A 22 16.94 6.83 -1.65
CA PRO A 22 16.22 6.87 -0.38
C PRO A 22 17.17 6.50 0.78
N ARG A 23 17.01 7.15 1.94
CA ARG A 23 17.86 6.96 3.14
C ARG A 23 17.94 5.49 3.58
N SER A 24 16.91 4.67 3.34
CA SER A 24 16.94 3.24 3.70
C SER A 24 17.86 2.39 2.84
N VAL A 25 18.18 2.82 1.61
CA VAL A 25 19.08 2.09 0.68
C VAL A 25 20.57 2.29 1.02
N THR A 26 20.89 3.18 1.98
CA THR A 26 22.26 3.65 2.24
C THR A 26 22.77 3.41 3.67
N ARG A 27 22.07 2.60 4.49
CA ARG A 27 22.56 2.32 5.85
C ARG A 27 23.82 1.48 5.81
N ALA A 28 24.85 1.93 6.52
CA ALA A 28 26.10 1.20 6.66
C ALA A 28 25.84 -0.18 7.33
N PRO A 29 26.67 -1.21 7.07
CA PRO A 29 26.54 -2.55 7.67
C PRO A 29 26.54 -2.58 9.22
N SER A 30 26.83 -1.45 9.86
CA SER A 30 26.89 -1.27 11.31
C SER A 30 25.59 -0.77 11.95
N HIS A 31 24.54 -0.49 11.17
CA HIS A 31 23.28 0.08 11.69
C HIS A 31 22.07 -0.74 11.24
N GLU A 32 21.41 -1.38 12.20
CA GLU A 32 20.15 -2.10 11.98
C GLU A 32 18.95 -1.20 12.29
N ARG A 33 17.83 -1.44 11.62
CA ARG A 33 16.58 -0.70 11.82
C ARG A 33 15.44 -1.66 12.05
N TYR A 34 14.57 -1.35 13.01
CA TYR A 34 13.34 -2.06 13.25
C TYR A 34 12.17 -1.06 13.34
N ALA A 35 11.02 -1.43 12.80
CA ALA A 35 9.78 -0.67 12.94
C ALA A 35 8.82 -1.42 13.86
N ILE A 36 8.23 -0.72 14.82
CA ILE A 36 7.23 -1.25 15.75
C ILE A 36 5.92 -0.52 15.45
N ARG A 37 4.89 -1.26 15.04
CA ARG A 37 3.54 -0.69 14.89
C ARG A 37 2.98 -0.20 16.24
N GLY A 38 2.05 0.75 16.21
CA GLY A 38 1.23 1.06 17.38
C GLY A 38 0.51 -0.20 17.89
N GLY A 39 0.55 -0.42 19.19
CA GLY A 39 0.06 -1.66 19.82
C GLY A 39 0.96 -2.88 19.55
N GLY A 40 2.19 -2.70 19.08
CA GLY A 40 3.13 -3.78 18.77
C GLY A 40 4.32 -3.86 19.72
N ALA A 41 5.10 -4.93 19.59
CA ALA A 41 6.39 -5.08 20.27
C ALA A 41 7.33 -5.95 19.44
N ILE A 42 8.64 -5.76 19.62
CA ILE A 42 9.71 -6.53 18.98
C ILE A 42 10.69 -7.07 20.02
N LEU A 43 11.46 -8.09 19.65
CA LEU A 43 12.59 -8.60 20.41
C LEU A 43 13.88 -8.41 19.59
N VAL A 44 14.91 -7.84 20.20
CA VAL A 44 16.18 -7.51 19.55
C VAL A 44 17.34 -8.05 20.38
N GLU A 45 18.28 -8.77 19.74
CA GLU A 45 19.53 -9.18 20.38
C GLU A 45 20.56 -8.06 20.36
N VAL A 46 21.23 -7.84 21.49
CA VAL A 46 22.20 -6.76 21.68
C VAL A 46 23.49 -7.28 22.30
N SER A 47 24.61 -6.68 21.90
CA SER A 47 25.95 -6.98 22.41
C SER A 47 26.50 -5.82 23.24
N ALA A 48 27.42 -6.12 24.17
CA ALA A 48 28.10 -5.08 24.93
C ALA A 48 28.80 -4.08 24.02
N GLY A 49 28.56 -2.79 24.23
CA GLY A 49 29.07 -1.68 23.41
C GLY A 49 28.07 -1.18 22.36
N ASP A 50 27.06 -1.96 21.97
CA ASP A 50 26.03 -1.51 21.03
C ASP A 50 25.33 -0.25 21.54
N ARG A 51 24.73 0.51 20.62
CA ARG A 51 23.90 1.67 20.96
C ARG A 51 22.53 1.52 20.34
N VAL A 52 21.50 1.50 21.18
CA VAL A 52 20.11 1.37 20.77
C VAL A 52 19.44 2.73 20.88
N THR A 53 18.79 3.17 19.80
CA THR A 53 18.03 4.42 19.77
C THR A 53 16.59 4.11 19.41
N VAL A 54 15.65 4.55 20.23
CA VAL A 54 14.21 4.46 19.99
C VAL A 54 13.70 5.85 19.64
N VAL A 55 12.85 5.95 18.63
CA VAL A 55 12.25 7.19 18.13
C VAL A 55 10.73 7.04 18.15
N SER A 56 10.03 8.03 18.70
CA SER A 56 8.58 8.17 18.58
C SER A 56 8.24 8.84 17.24
N ASP A 57 7.84 8.06 16.24
CA ASP A 57 7.77 8.54 14.85
C ASP A 57 6.71 9.65 14.67
N GLU A 58 5.59 9.56 15.39
CA GLU A 58 4.46 10.48 15.27
C GLU A 58 4.20 11.30 16.56
N GLY A 59 4.95 11.02 17.63
CA GLY A 59 4.77 11.66 18.94
C GLY A 59 3.63 11.03 19.75
N GLY A 60 3.59 11.36 21.04
CA GLY A 60 2.59 10.88 21.99
C GLY A 60 2.62 9.38 22.31
N GLN A 61 3.53 8.61 21.71
CA GLN A 61 3.66 7.16 21.92
C GLN A 61 4.68 6.87 23.01
N ILE A 62 4.19 6.31 24.11
CA ILE A 62 5.02 5.74 25.17
C ILE A 62 5.74 4.52 24.61
N ALA A 63 7.03 4.34 24.95
CA ALA A 63 7.74 3.10 24.69
C ALA A 63 8.13 2.42 26.02
N GLU A 64 7.91 1.11 26.10
CA GLU A 64 8.38 0.28 27.21
C GLU A 64 9.51 -0.63 26.71
N ILE A 65 10.67 -0.59 27.37
CA ILE A 65 11.88 -1.33 27.01
C ILE A 65 12.25 -2.26 28.15
N LEU A 66 12.00 -3.55 27.97
CA LEU A 66 12.44 -4.60 28.89
C LEU A 66 13.80 -5.13 28.44
N ALA A 67 14.82 -4.95 29.28
CA ALA A 67 16.16 -5.49 29.04
C ALA A 67 16.38 -6.77 29.85
N CYS A 68 16.91 -7.80 29.20
CA CYS A 68 17.14 -9.12 29.77
C CYS A 68 18.54 -9.64 29.45
N HIS A 69 19.17 -10.31 30.40
CA HIS A 69 20.39 -11.10 30.18
C HIS A 69 20.07 -12.37 29.36
N ARG A 70 21.10 -13.07 28.86
CA ARG A 70 20.93 -14.31 28.07
C ARG A 70 20.21 -15.45 28.81
N ASP A 71 20.21 -15.41 30.14
CA ASP A 71 19.50 -16.36 31.02
C ASP A 71 18.02 -16.00 31.23
N GLY A 72 17.53 -14.95 30.58
CA GLY A 72 16.14 -14.47 30.66
C GLY A 72 15.87 -13.48 31.80
N ARG A 73 16.84 -13.25 32.70
CA ARG A 73 16.68 -12.36 33.86
C ARG A 73 16.59 -10.89 33.42
N SER A 74 15.52 -10.21 33.83
CA SER A 74 15.31 -8.77 33.61
C SER A 74 16.30 -7.92 34.42
N ASP A 75 16.94 -6.94 33.78
CA ASP A 75 17.88 -6.01 34.41
C ASP A 75 18.01 -4.69 33.62
N PRO A 76 17.40 -3.58 34.08
CA PRO A 76 17.54 -2.26 33.46
C PRO A 76 18.98 -1.74 33.37
N ALA A 77 19.91 -2.25 34.20
CA ALA A 77 21.32 -1.83 34.17
C ALA A 77 22.01 -2.18 32.84
N LEU A 78 21.46 -3.13 32.07
CA LEU A 78 21.91 -3.44 30.70
C LEU A 78 21.83 -2.21 29.78
N LEU A 79 20.83 -1.34 29.99
CA LEU A 79 20.66 -0.06 29.28
C LEU A 79 21.41 1.10 29.95
N GLY A 80 22.07 0.85 31.09
CA GLY A 80 22.67 1.90 31.92
C GLY A 80 21.69 2.60 32.87
N GLU A 81 20.48 2.07 33.05
CA GLU A 81 19.44 2.64 33.92
C GLU A 81 19.42 1.98 35.30
N THR A 82 19.12 2.74 36.35
CA THR A 82 19.18 2.25 37.75
C THR A 82 17.84 1.77 38.31
N GLY A 83 16.77 1.81 37.51
CA GLY A 83 15.43 1.39 37.93
C GLY A 83 14.46 1.26 36.76
N GLY A 84 13.38 0.54 36.97
CA GLY A 84 12.32 0.35 35.98
C GLY A 84 10.93 0.35 36.61
N ARG A 85 9.90 0.32 35.76
CA ARG A 85 8.50 0.21 36.15
C ARG A 85 7.94 -1.14 35.69
N VAL A 86 6.85 -1.57 36.30
CA VAL A 86 6.11 -2.73 35.81
C VAL A 86 5.65 -2.43 34.37
N PRO A 87 5.98 -3.27 33.37
CA PRO A 87 5.65 -3.01 31.97
C PRO A 87 4.18 -3.37 31.70
N SER A 88 3.25 -2.57 32.24
CA SER A 88 1.82 -2.82 32.12
C SER A 88 1.34 -2.81 30.67
N GLY A 89 1.96 -2.00 29.81
CA GLY A 89 1.65 -1.92 28.40
C GLY A 89 2.04 -3.20 27.66
N LEU A 90 3.30 -3.63 27.77
CA LEU A 90 3.78 -4.90 27.22
C LEU A 90 3.00 -6.09 27.80
N GLY A 91 2.68 -6.07 29.09
CA GLY A 91 1.84 -7.09 29.73
C GLY A 91 0.47 -7.20 29.06
N ALA A 92 -0.21 -6.08 28.81
CA ALA A 92 -1.48 -6.04 28.11
C ALA A 92 -1.36 -6.51 26.65
N LEU A 93 -0.31 -6.10 25.94
CA LEU A 93 -0.03 -6.54 24.58
C LEU A 93 0.14 -8.07 24.50
N LEU A 94 0.92 -8.65 25.41
CA LEU A 94 1.16 -10.10 25.45
C LEU A 94 -0.07 -10.92 25.83
N GLN A 95 -1.09 -10.31 26.44
CA GLN A 95 -2.39 -10.95 26.68
C GLN A 95 -3.32 -10.88 25.47
N SER A 96 -3.05 -10.03 24.49
CA SER A 96 -3.88 -9.92 23.28
C SER A 96 -3.66 -11.09 22.32
N GLU A 97 -4.70 -11.49 21.59
CA GLU A 97 -4.65 -12.60 20.64
C GLU A 97 -4.08 -12.22 19.27
N GLU A 98 -3.47 -11.03 19.11
CA GLU A 98 -2.93 -10.60 17.83
C GLU A 98 -1.85 -11.56 17.30
N ALA A 99 -1.95 -11.89 16.00
CA ALA A 99 -1.07 -12.86 15.34
C ALA A 99 0.42 -12.48 15.44
N GLY A 100 0.76 -11.20 15.29
CA GLY A 100 2.14 -10.71 15.37
C GLY A 100 2.80 -10.91 16.75
N LEU A 101 2.00 -10.94 17.83
CA LEU A 101 2.48 -11.13 19.20
C LEU A 101 2.64 -12.61 19.56
N ARG A 102 2.12 -13.54 18.75
CA ARG A 102 2.34 -14.98 18.95
C ARG A 102 3.82 -15.34 18.77
N SER A 103 4.45 -14.84 17.71
CA SER A 103 5.89 -15.06 17.48
C SER A 103 6.72 -14.47 18.62
N LEU A 104 6.39 -13.25 19.07
CA LEU A 104 7.04 -12.64 20.23
C LEU A 104 6.91 -13.51 21.49
N ARG A 105 5.70 -13.98 21.84
CA ARG A 105 5.49 -14.88 22.99
C ARG A 105 6.34 -16.15 22.91
N SER A 106 6.37 -16.80 21.75
CA SER A 106 7.23 -17.97 21.53
C SER A 106 8.71 -17.61 21.70
N GLY A 107 9.15 -16.49 21.14
CA GLY A 107 10.52 -15.99 21.24
C GLY A 107 10.95 -15.69 22.67
N LEU A 108 10.05 -15.15 23.49
CA LEU A 108 10.26 -14.93 24.93
C LEU A 108 10.38 -16.25 25.69
N ALA A 109 9.46 -17.20 25.43
CA ALA A 109 9.44 -18.50 26.09
C ALA A 109 10.72 -19.31 25.81
N VAL A 110 11.19 -19.33 24.56
CA VAL A 110 12.45 -20.00 24.16
C VAL A 110 13.66 -19.41 24.89
N ARG A 111 13.61 -18.12 25.23
CA ARG A 111 14.69 -17.38 25.92
C ARG A 111 14.50 -17.29 27.44
N ALA A 112 13.52 -18.02 28.00
CA ALA A 112 13.16 -17.98 29.42
C ALA A 112 12.89 -16.57 29.97
N ILE A 113 12.40 -15.66 29.12
CA ILE A 113 12.04 -14.29 29.53
C ILE A 113 10.60 -14.31 30.06
N ASP A 114 10.42 -13.95 31.33
CA ASP A 114 9.11 -13.77 31.97
C ASP A 114 8.80 -12.27 32.19
N PRO A 115 7.88 -11.67 31.40
CA PRO A 115 7.50 -10.28 31.54
C PRO A 115 6.67 -9.97 32.79
N ALA A 116 6.01 -10.96 33.40
CA ALA A 116 5.07 -10.73 34.51
C ALA A 116 5.76 -10.32 35.82
N GLY A 117 7.02 -10.72 36.01
CA GLY A 117 7.86 -10.37 37.16
C GLY A 117 8.95 -9.33 36.87
N ALA A 118 8.96 -8.75 35.67
CA ALA A 118 10.05 -7.93 35.17
C ALA A 118 9.83 -6.42 35.38
N THR A 119 10.91 -5.65 35.20
CA THR A 119 10.86 -4.18 35.16
C THR A 119 11.37 -3.68 33.82
N ALA A 120 10.69 -2.67 33.25
CA ALA A 120 11.08 -2.02 32.00
C ALA A 120 11.41 -0.54 32.20
N VAL A 121 12.26 -0.03 31.32
CA VAL A 121 12.49 1.40 31.15
C VAL A 121 11.37 1.97 30.29
N THR A 122 10.70 3.02 30.77
CA THR A 122 9.66 3.72 30.01
C THR A 122 10.23 5.02 29.47
N VAL A 123 10.11 5.25 28.16
CA VAL A 123 10.47 6.53 27.52
C VAL A 123 9.28 7.14 26.79
N PHE A 124 9.36 8.46 26.60
CA PHE A 124 8.31 9.32 26.05
C PHE A 124 7.04 9.42 26.90
N GLY A 125 6.25 10.45 26.63
CA GLY A 125 4.94 10.66 27.24
C GLY A 125 3.87 10.93 26.19
N THR A 126 2.61 11.06 26.63
CA THR A 126 1.47 11.37 25.75
C THR A 126 1.57 12.75 25.08
N SER A 127 2.47 13.62 25.57
CA SER A 127 2.79 14.93 25.01
C SER A 127 4.17 15.00 24.34
N SER A 128 4.89 13.88 24.20
CA SER A 128 6.18 13.88 23.49
C SER A 128 5.97 14.29 22.03
N PRO A 129 6.82 15.17 21.48
CA PRO A 129 6.70 15.61 20.09
C PRO A 129 7.03 14.47 19.12
N ALA A 130 6.61 14.61 17.86
CA ALA A 130 7.03 13.71 16.79
C ALA A 130 8.55 13.78 16.58
N GLY A 131 9.18 12.62 16.41
CA GLY A 131 10.63 12.49 16.28
C GLY A 131 11.41 12.53 17.58
N ASP A 132 10.74 12.61 18.75
CA ASP A 132 11.41 12.50 20.05
C ASP A 132 12.17 11.16 20.15
N SER A 133 13.36 11.18 20.73
CA SER A 133 14.26 10.02 20.70
C SER A 133 15.00 9.79 22.01
N ALA A 134 15.23 8.51 22.34
CA ALA A 134 15.99 8.08 23.50
C ALA A 134 17.07 7.08 23.08
N SER A 135 18.31 7.28 23.54
CA SER A 135 19.47 6.47 23.13
C SER A 135 20.17 5.86 24.33
N PHE A 136 20.41 4.55 24.27
CA PHE A 136 20.95 3.74 25.36
C PHE A 136 22.24 3.04 24.94
N PRO A 137 23.33 3.15 25.73
CA PRO A 137 24.49 2.29 25.56
C PRO A 137 24.22 0.90 26.18
N ILE A 138 24.55 -0.15 25.43
CA ILE A 138 24.39 -1.53 25.91
C ILE A 138 25.63 -1.92 26.73
N ARG A 139 25.40 -2.26 28.00
CA ARG A 139 26.47 -2.57 28.97
C ARG A 139 26.92 -4.03 28.96
N SER A 140 26.01 -4.94 28.61
CA SER A 140 26.26 -6.38 28.54
C SER A 140 25.42 -7.00 27.43
N GLU A 141 25.83 -8.16 26.94
CA GLU A 141 25.05 -8.91 25.94
C GLU A 141 23.71 -9.41 26.51
N GLY A 142 22.69 -9.51 25.66
CA GLY A 142 21.37 -9.94 26.05
C GLY A 142 20.29 -9.63 25.02
N TYR A 143 19.07 -9.44 25.49
CA TYR A 143 17.87 -9.19 24.68
C TYR A 143 17.16 -7.92 25.14
N LEU A 144 16.61 -7.17 24.19
CA LEU A 144 15.66 -6.08 24.44
C LEU A 144 14.30 -6.46 23.90
N VAL A 145 13.26 -6.31 24.71
CA VAL A 145 11.86 -6.33 24.26
C VAL A 145 11.37 -4.89 24.27
N ILE A 146 11.09 -4.34 23.10
CA ILE A 146 10.68 -2.94 22.93
C ILE A 146 9.23 -2.92 22.48
N ALA A 147 8.37 -2.24 23.22
CA ALA A 147 6.93 -2.18 22.99
C ALA A 147 6.45 -0.75 22.74
N ALA A 148 5.48 -0.61 21.83
CA ALA A 148 4.69 0.59 21.57
C ALA A 148 3.26 0.37 22.10
N PRO A 149 3.03 0.36 23.42
CA PRO A 149 1.72 0.04 24.00
C PRO A 149 0.64 1.07 23.64
N GLY A 150 -0.59 0.60 23.44
CA GLY A 150 -1.75 1.46 23.25
C GLY A 150 -3.05 0.65 23.31
N GLY A 151 -4.10 1.28 23.85
CA GLY A 151 -5.43 0.67 23.96
C GLY A 151 -6.28 0.85 22.71
N ALA A 152 -7.52 0.34 22.79
CA ALA A 152 -8.56 0.65 21.80
C ALA A 152 -8.93 2.13 21.90
N MET A 153 -8.70 2.90 20.84
CA MET A 153 -9.03 4.32 20.80
C MET A 153 -10.56 4.50 20.78
N ALA A 154 -11.08 5.43 21.59
CA ALA A 154 -12.44 5.89 21.39
C ALA A 154 -12.52 6.71 20.08
N VAL A 155 -13.65 6.67 19.38
CA VAL A 155 -13.79 7.35 18.06
C VAL A 155 -13.58 8.87 18.17
N ASP A 156 -13.79 9.44 19.35
CA ASP A 156 -13.59 10.83 19.75
C ASP A 156 -12.43 11.03 20.75
N GLY A 157 -11.62 10.01 21.01
CA GLY A 157 -10.54 10.03 22.00
C GLY A 157 -9.22 10.62 21.50
N HIS A 158 -8.91 10.42 20.21
CA HIS A 158 -7.68 10.90 19.55
C HIS A 158 -6.37 10.39 20.14
N ASP A 159 -6.40 9.45 21.08
CA ASP A 159 -5.27 8.85 21.77
C ASP A 159 -4.75 7.60 21.04
N THR A 160 -4.53 7.74 19.72
CA THR A 160 -4.11 6.64 18.86
C THR A 160 -2.72 6.11 19.23
N ALA A 161 -2.57 4.79 19.14
CA ALA A 161 -1.28 4.12 19.22
C ALA A 161 -0.52 4.33 17.90
N THR A 162 0.71 4.83 17.97
CA THR A 162 1.52 5.21 16.81
C THR A 162 2.82 4.41 16.74
N PRO A 163 3.48 4.35 15.58
CA PRO A 163 4.69 3.55 15.43
C PRO A 163 5.92 4.12 16.17
N LEU A 164 6.84 3.23 16.49
CA LEU A 164 8.20 3.54 16.94
C LEU A 164 9.22 3.02 15.93
N THR A 165 10.29 3.78 15.71
CA THR A 165 11.48 3.30 15.00
C THR A 165 12.60 3.00 16.00
N VAL A 166 13.19 1.81 15.91
CA VAL A 166 14.39 1.42 16.67
C VAL A 166 15.57 1.33 15.73
N THR A 167 16.72 1.86 16.12
CA THR A 167 17.99 1.70 15.42
C THR A 167 19.04 1.14 16.37
N VAL A 168 19.76 0.10 15.94
CA VAL A 168 20.88 -0.48 16.69
C VAL A 168 22.17 -0.20 15.94
N ALA A 169 23.04 0.61 16.52
CA ALA A 169 24.40 0.81 16.04
C ALA A 169 25.32 -0.22 16.71
N ARG A 170 25.87 -1.14 15.93
CA ARG A 170 26.72 -2.24 16.41
C ARG A 170 28.12 -1.73 16.78
N ALA A 171 28.61 -2.07 17.97
CA ALA A 171 29.95 -1.67 18.41
C ALA A 171 31.08 -2.39 17.67
N ALA A 172 30.88 -3.68 17.42
CA ALA A 172 31.73 -4.49 16.58
C ALA A 172 30.86 -4.96 15.41
N PRO A 173 30.67 -4.15 14.35
CA PRO A 173 30.01 -4.64 13.16
C PRO A 173 30.82 -5.83 12.68
N GLY A 174 30.19 -7.01 12.61
CA GLY A 174 30.84 -8.16 12.02
C GLY A 174 31.35 -7.78 10.63
N LEU A 175 32.42 -8.44 10.18
CA LEU A 175 32.82 -8.47 8.78
C LEU A 175 31.75 -9.22 7.96
N VAL A 176 30.50 -8.79 8.01
CA VAL A 176 29.43 -9.40 7.25
C VAL A 176 29.08 -8.44 6.14
N ALA A 177 29.71 -8.68 4.99
CA ALA A 177 29.23 -8.19 3.69
C ALA A 177 27.97 -8.94 3.23
N ARG A 178 27.33 -9.73 4.13
CA ARG A 178 26.16 -10.56 3.88
C ARG A 178 25.13 -10.34 4.98
N HIS A 179 23.85 -10.35 4.66
CA HIS A 179 22.77 -10.18 5.62
C HIS A 179 22.45 -11.52 6.29
N ASP A 180 22.13 -11.48 7.59
CA ASP A 180 21.62 -12.66 8.28
C ASP A 180 20.25 -13.05 7.73
N LEU A 181 19.97 -14.36 7.72
CA LEU A 181 18.66 -14.85 7.32
C LEU A 181 17.59 -14.37 8.30
N PRO A 182 16.43 -13.89 7.81
CA PRO A 182 15.31 -13.63 8.70
C PRO A 182 14.84 -14.92 9.38
N ASP A 183 14.23 -14.77 10.56
CA ASP A 183 13.59 -15.89 11.26
C ASP A 183 12.61 -16.63 10.33
N PRO A 184 12.54 -17.98 10.39
CA PRO A 184 11.54 -18.74 9.64
C PRO A 184 10.11 -18.29 9.93
N LEU A 185 9.23 -18.35 8.93
CA LEU A 185 7.81 -18.01 9.11
C LEU A 185 7.06 -19.02 10.00
N ALA A 186 7.58 -20.25 10.04
CA ALA A 186 7.17 -21.38 10.88
C ALA A 186 8.35 -22.37 10.96
N ASP A 187 8.19 -23.51 11.63
CA ASP A 187 9.22 -24.55 11.65
C ASP A 187 9.42 -25.13 10.23
N PRO A 188 10.62 -24.99 9.63
CA PRO A 188 10.85 -25.42 8.26
C PRO A 188 10.95 -26.95 8.17
N LEU A 189 10.31 -27.54 7.15
CA LEU A 189 10.50 -28.94 6.75
C LEU A 189 11.86 -29.13 6.04
N ALA A 190 12.28 -28.13 5.27
CA ALA A 190 13.60 -28.05 4.66
C ALA A 190 14.10 -26.60 4.72
N ASP A 191 15.41 -26.44 4.94
CA ASP A 191 16.08 -25.15 5.08
C ASP A 191 17.35 -25.19 4.20
N ILE A 192 17.25 -24.67 2.97
CA ILE A 192 18.19 -24.93 1.87
C ILE A 192 18.83 -23.63 1.42
N ARG A 193 20.14 -23.50 1.63
CA ARG A 193 20.96 -22.44 1.02
C ARG A 193 21.33 -22.81 -0.42
N VAL A 194 21.00 -21.95 -1.39
CA VAL A 194 21.48 -22.09 -2.77
C VAL A 194 22.59 -21.06 -2.97
N GLY A 195 23.82 -21.55 -3.11
CA GLY A 195 24.99 -20.69 -3.24
C GLY A 195 24.94 -19.90 -4.56
N ALA A 196 25.53 -18.70 -4.56
CA ALA A 196 25.70 -17.87 -5.74
C ALA A 196 26.15 -18.68 -6.95
N ALA A 197 25.57 -18.38 -8.12
CA ALA A 197 25.88 -19.06 -9.38
C ALA A 197 25.63 -20.60 -9.37
N SER A 198 24.70 -21.09 -8.57
CA SER A 198 24.36 -22.52 -8.48
C SER A 198 22.84 -22.77 -8.46
N ALA A 199 22.43 -24.04 -8.45
CA ALA A 199 21.03 -24.44 -8.27
C ALA A 199 20.88 -25.66 -7.35
N ARG A 200 19.67 -25.83 -6.80
CA ARG A 200 19.27 -26.98 -5.98
C ARG A 200 17.88 -27.45 -6.36
N ALA A 201 17.73 -28.76 -6.55
CA ALA A 201 16.43 -29.41 -6.69
C ALA A 201 15.94 -29.96 -5.34
N TYR A 202 14.63 -29.95 -5.13
CA TYR A 202 14.00 -30.39 -3.88
C TYR A 202 12.55 -30.83 -4.12
N PHE A 203 12.03 -31.66 -3.22
CA PHE A 203 10.67 -32.19 -3.28
C PHE A 203 9.74 -31.44 -2.33
N VAL A 204 8.50 -31.23 -2.74
CA VAL A 204 7.46 -30.55 -1.93
C VAL A 204 6.14 -31.30 -2.09
N LYS A 205 5.49 -31.63 -0.97
CA LYS A 205 4.20 -32.33 -1.01
C LYS A 205 3.06 -31.39 -1.37
N ALA A 206 2.01 -31.93 -1.97
CA ALA A 206 0.77 -31.20 -2.20
C ALA A 206 0.25 -30.60 -0.88
N GLY A 207 -0.04 -29.30 -0.90
CA GLY A 207 -0.53 -28.54 0.24
C GLY A 207 0.55 -27.86 1.09
N ASP A 208 1.81 -28.30 1.01
CA ASP A 208 2.96 -27.67 1.68
C ASP A 208 3.36 -26.36 0.98
N TYR A 209 4.15 -25.54 1.66
CA TYR A 209 4.58 -24.24 1.17
C TYR A 209 6.05 -24.22 0.75
N ILE A 210 6.38 -23.32 -0.16
CA ILE A 210 7.71 -23.02 -0.67
C ILE A 210 7.95 -21.53 -0.47
N GLN A 211 8.98 -21.17 0.28
CA GLN A 211 9.45 -19.80 0.42
C GLN A 211 10.80 -19.67 -0.27
N ILE A 212 10.92 -18.77 -1.23
CA ILE A 212 12.18 -18.41 -1.88
C ILE A 212 12.54 -17.00 -1.46
N LEU A 213 13.70 -16.82 -0.84
CA LEU A 213 14.17 -15.57 -0.24
C LEU A 213 15.42 -15.07 -0.94
N ASP A 214 15.46 -13.78 -1.21
CA ASP A 214 16.68 -13.04 -1.50
C ASP A 214 17.41 -12.72 -0.20
N VAL A 215 18.63 -13.21 -0.03
CA VAL A 215 19.38 -13.09 1.23
C VAL A 215 19.93 -11.68 1.38
N ASP A 216 20.58 -11.18 0.35
CA ASP A 216 21.40 -9.96 0.41
C ASP A 216 20.77 -8.77 -0.31
N GLY A 217 19.59 -8.98 -0.88
CA GLY A 217 18.95 -8.01 -1.74
C GLY A 217 19.54 -8.03 -3.14
N ARG A 218 18.71 -7.62 -4.08
CA ARG A 218 18.96 -7.59 -5.51
C ARG A 218 19.27 -8.92 -6.19
N GLN A 219 19.43 -10.03 -5.47
CA GLN A 219 19.71 -11.33 -6.07
C GLN A 219 18.45 -11.89 -6.72
N CYS A 220 18.56 -12.16 -8.02
CA CYS A 220 17.51 -12.79 -8.78
C CYS A 220 17.55 -14.32 -8.66
N THR A 221 16.41 -14.95 -8.88
CA THR A 221 16.29 -16.41 -8.90
C THR A 221 15.37 -16.90 -9.98
N ASP A 222 15.81 -17.92 -10.71
CA ASP A 222 14.96 -18.67 -11.61
C ASP A 222 14.35 -19.83 -10.82
N PHE A 223 13.04 -20.03 -10.95
CA PHE A 223 12.28 -21.10 -10.33
C PHE A 223 11.55 -21.93 -11.38
N GLN A 224 11.60 -23.26 -11.19
CA GLN A 224 10.91 -24.21 -12.05
C GLN A 224 10.41 -25.40 -11.22
N CYS A 225 9.27 -25.99 -11.61
CA CYS A 225 8.72 -27.16 -10.94
C CYS A 225 7.92 -28.06 -11.87
N PHE A 226 7.78 -29.32 -11.47
CA PHE A 226 7.07 -30.37 -12.21
C PHE A 226 6.11 -31.10 -11.29
N SER A 227 4.99 -31.56 -11.82
CA SER A 227 4.18 -32.58 -11.13
C SER A 227 5.01 -33.86 -10.97
N ALA A 228 5.30 -34.25 -9.73
CA ALA A 228 6.08 -35.46 -9.42
C ALA A 228 5.44 -36.71 -10.04
N ARG A 229 4.11 -36.81 -9.98
CA ARG A 229 3.34 -37.89 -10.61
C ARG A 229 3.48 -37.93 -12.14
N LYS A 230 3.68 -36.78 -12.81
CA LYS A 230 3.94 -36.75 -14.25
C LYS A 230 5.36 -37.22 -14.54
N LEU A 231 6.34 -36.76 -13.76
CA LEU A 231 7.73 -37.23 -13.87
C LEU A 231 7.85 -38.75 -13.64
N ASP A 232 7.15 -39.32 -12.67
CA ASP A 232 7.12 -40.77 -12.42
C ASP A 232 6.63 -41.58 -13.64
N ARG A 233 5.87 -40.94 -14.54
CA ARG A 233 5.38 -41.53 -15.80
C ARG A 233 6.21 -41.13 -17.02
N GLY A 234 7.34 -40.44 -16.83
CA GLY A 234 8.18 -39.93 -17.91
C GLY A 234 7.57 -38.74 -18.67
N ILE A 235 6.60 -38.03 -18.08
CA ILE A 235 5.98 -36.84 -18.69
C ILE A 235 6.64 -35.60 -18.10
N GLU A 236 7.49 -34.94 -18.89
CA GLU A 236 8.24 -33.76 -18.49
C GLU A 236 7.54 -32.44 -18.87
N HIS A 237 6.37 -32.19 -18.27
CA HIS A 237 5.66 -30.92 -18.42
C HIS A 237 6.01 -29.99 -17.25
N PRO A 238 7.02 -29.10 -17.39
CA PRO A 238 7.33 -28.09 -16.39
C PRO A 238 6.23 -27.04 -16.27
N LEU A 239 6.33 -26.23 -15.22
CA LEU A 239 5.70 -24.92 -15.13
C LEU A 239 6.00 -24.11 -16.40
N ASP A 240 4.92 -23.67 -17.05
CA ASP A 240 4.92 -23.00 -18.34
C ASP A 240 4.39 -21.56 -18.20
N MET A 241 5.27 -20.60 -18.46
CA MET A 241 4.94 -19.18 -18.34
C MET A 241 3.99 -18.71 -19.44
N THR A 242 4.04 -19.31 -20.63
CA THR A 242 3.14 -18.95 -21.72
C THR A 242 1.73 -19.42 -21.41
N THR A 243 1.54 -20.64 -20.93
CA THR A 243 0.25 -21.13 -20.43
C THR A 243 -0.24 -20.25 -19.29
N THR A 244 0.62 -19.98 -18.31
CA THR A 244 0.24 -19.17 -17.15
C THR A 244 -0.28 -17.79 -17.55
N ARG A 245 0.49 -17.01 -18.33
CA ARG A 245 0.08 -15.66 -18.78
C ARG A 245 -1.20 -15.71 -19.60
N SER A 246 -1.38 -16.74 -20.41
CA SER A 246 -2.58 -16.92 -21.23
C SER A 246 -3.84 -17.18 -20.39
N LEU A 247 -3.72 -17.95 -19.31
CA LEU A 247 -4.86 -18.30 -18.45
C LEU A 247 -5.22 -17.19 -17.47
N ILE A 248 -4.23 -16.49 -16.91
CA ILE A 248 -4.49 -15.48 -15.88
C ILE A 248 -4.64 -14.06 -16.44
N GLY A 249 -4.20 -13.80 -17.67
CA GLY A 249 -4.25 -12.46 -18.28
C GLY A 249 -3.33 -11.43 -17.61
N HIS A 250 -2.28 -11.89 -16.93
CA HIS A 250 -1.33 -11.07 -16.17
C HIS A 250 0.11 -11.50 -16.48
N ALA A 251 1.08 -10.60 -16.33
CA ALA A 251 2.48 -10.85 -16.69
C ALA A 251 3.11 -12.01 -15.88
N TYR A 252 2.75 -12.11 -14.60
CA TYR A 252 3.15 -13.16 -13.65
C TYR A 252 2.02 -13.40 -12.63
N ALA A 253 2.03 -14.53 -11.93
CA ALA A 253 1.05 -14.77 -10.90
C ALA A 253 1.34 -13.97 -9.62
N MET A 254 0.28 -13.46 -8.99
CA MET A 254 0.32 -12.58 -7.81
C MET A 254 -0.70 -13.05 -6.75
N PRO A 255 -0.45 -12.83 -5.44
CA PRO A 255 -1.47 -13.10 -4.42
C PRO A 255 -2.82 -12.47 -4.78
N GLY A 256 -3.90 -13.25 -4.68
CA GLY A 256 -5.24 -12.81 -5.05
C GLY A 256 -5.86 -13.62 -6.19
N LEU A 257 -6.51 -12.94 -7.14
CA LEU A 257 -7.28 -13.58 -8.22
C LEU A 257 -6.41 -14.33 -9.24
N HIS A 258 -5.21 -13.82 -9.50
CA HIS A 258 -4.30 -14.29 -10.54
C HIS A 258 -3.12 -15.07 -9.94
N SER A 259 -3.37 -15.90 -8.92
CA SER A 259 -2.34 -16.44 -8.04
C SER A 259 -1.66 -17.73 -8.50
N LYS A 260 -2.04 -18.33 -9.63
CA LYS A 260 -1.57 -19.68 -9.98
C LYS A 260 -0.61 -19.70 -11.15
N TYR A 261 0.41 -20.56 -11.05
CA TYR A 261 1.23 -20.99 -12.17
C TYR A 261 0.79 -22.38 -12.65
N PHE A 262 0.89 -22.61 -13.96
CA PHE A 262 0.36 -23.80 -14.64
C PHE A 262 1.44 -24.48 -15.49
N ASP A 263 1.27 -25.76 -15.77
CA ASP A 263 2.07 -26.47 -16.77
C ASP A 263 1.47 -26.44 -18.18
N GLN A 264 2.05 -27.20 -19.10
CA GLN A 264 1.62 -27.29 -20.50
C GLN A 264 0.24 -27.93 -20.72
N ASP A 265 -0.25 -28.72 -19.75
CA ASP A 265 -1.60 -29.30 -19.78
C ASP A 265 -2.61 -28.41 -19.03
N MET A 266 -2.21 -27.19 -18.64
CA MET A 266 -3.00 -26.29 -17.80
C MET A 266 -3.28 -26.85 -16.40
N GLU A 267 -2.47 -27.79 -15.89
CA GLU A 267 -2.56 -28.25 -14.50
C GLU A 267 -1.95 -27.17 -13.60
N PRO A 268 -2.67 -26.69 -12.57
CA PRO A 268 -2.12 -25.71 -11.64
C PRO A 268 -1.09 -26.39 -10.72
N LEU A 269 0.14 -25.86 -10.68
CA LEU A 269 1.25 -26.43 -9.92
C LEU A 269 1.45 -25.75 -8.58
N VAL A 270 1.49 -24.42 -8.57
CA VAL A 270 1.69 -23.62 -7.36
C VAL A 270 0.74 -22.43 -7.32
N GLU A 271 0.34 -22.03 -6.11
CA GLU A 271 -0.41 -20.81 -5.82
C GLU A 271 0.49 -19.82 -5.04
N VAL A 272 0.69 -18.61 -5.54
CA VAL A 272 1.37 -17.52 -4.85
C VAL A 272 0.50 -17.03 -3.70
N VAL A 273 1.02 -17.13 -2.48
CA VAL A 273 0.35 -16.77 -1.23
C VAL A 273 0.86 -15.44 -0.73
N GLN A 274 2.18 -15.23 -0.73
CA GLN A 274 2.79 -13.94 -0.37
C GLN A 274 3.87 -13.55 -1.36
N ASP A 275 4.00 -12.24 -1.59
CA ASP A 275 5.07 -11.65 -2.39
C ASP A 275 5.47 -10.31 -1.77
N THR A 276 6.73 -10.17 -1.38
CA THR A 276 7.24 -8.93 -0.76
C THR A 276 8.01 -8.00 -1.71
N CYS A 277 8.29 -8.48 -2.93
CA CYS A 277 8.99 -7.71 -3.97
C CYS A 277 8.00 -7.02 -4.91
N GLY A 278 6.97 -7.75 -5.39
CA GLY A 278 5.96 -7.23 -6.31
C GLY A 278 6.46 -7.03 -7.75
N ARG A 279 7.72 -7.39 -8.04
CA ARG A 279 8.37 -7.20 -9.33
C ARG A 279 9.14 -8.47 -9.71
N HIS A 280 8.72 -9.09 -10.80
CA HIS A 280 9.26 -10.35 -11.31
C HIS A 280 9.29 -10.35 -12.84
N ASP A 281 10.15 -11.21 -13.39
CA ASP A 281 10.12 -11.58 -14.79
C ASP A 281 9.42 -12.95 -14.92
N ALA A 282 8.59 -13.04 -15.95
CA ALA A 282 7.80 -14.21 -16.24
C ALA A 282 7.64 -14.40 -17.74
N PHE A 283 8.57 -13.90 -18.55
CA PHE A 283 8.55 -13.98 -20.01
C PHE A 283 9.90 -14.35 -20.63
N ALA A 284 11.02 -14.05 -19.98
CA ALA A 284 12.34 -14.47 -20.46
C ALA A 284 12.69 -15.91 -20.04
N LEU A 285 13.65 -16.51 -20.74
CA LEU A 285 14.26 -17.77 -20.33
C LEU A 285 15.26 -17.53 -19.19
N ALA A 286 15.51 -18.56 -18.40
CA ALA A 286 16.70 -18.60 -17.56
C ALA A 286 17.95 -18.46 -18.44
N CYS A 287 18.98 -17.76 -17.95
CA CYS A 287 20.20 -17.54 -18.73
C CYS A 287 20.84 -18.87 -19.17
N SER A 288 21.50 -18.87 -20.33
CA SER A 288 22.05 -20.07 -20.97
C SER A 288 23.46 -19.81 -21.51
N ALA A 289 24.18 -20.88 -21.85
CA ALA A 289 25.50 -20.76 -22.49
C ALA A 289 25.42 -19.92 -23.77
N LYS A 290 24.41 -20.18 -24.62
CA LYS A 290 24.19 -19.41 -25.85
C LYS A 290 24.00 -17.90 -25.58
N TYR A 291 23.25 -17.55 -24.55
CA TYR A 291 23.05 -16.15 -24.16
C TYR A 291 24.41 -15.49 -23.90
N TYR A 292 25.23 -16.05 -23.02
CA TYR A 292 26.52 -15.43 -22.70
C TYR A 292 27.52 -15.47 -23.85
N ASP A 293 27.61 -16.59 -24.58
CA ASP A 293 28.50 -16.74 -25.73
C ASP A 293 28.23 -15.67 -26.80
N ASP A 294 26.96 -15.43 -27.15
CA ASP A 294 26.57 -14.45 -28.16
C ASP A 294 26.81 -13.00 -27.70
N PHE A 295 26.72 -12.73 -26.39
CA PHE A 295 26.99 -11.42 -25.80
C PHE A 295 28.48 -11.16 -25.51
N GLY A 296 29.35 -12.13 -25.80
CA GLY A 296 30.82 -11.98 -25.69
C GLY A 296 31.41 -12.47 -24.37
N TYR A 297 30.68 -13.28 -23.61
CA TYR A 297 31.11 -13.86 -22.33
C TYR A 297 31.20 -15.40 -22.41
N PRO A 298 32.06 -15.97 -23.28
CA PRO A 298 32.07 -17.40 -23.51
C PRO A 298 32.47 -18.20 -22.27
N GLY A 299 31.72 -19.27 -21.98
CA GLY A 299 31.98 -20.14 -20.82
C GLY A 299 31.50 -19.58 -19.48
N HIS A 300 30.73 -18.49 -19.49
CA HIS A 300 30.10 -17.95 -18.28
C HIS A 300 29.12 -18.97 -17.65
N VAL A 301 29.12 -19.04 -16.31
CA VAL A 301 28.18 -19.89 -15.56
C VAL A 301 26.75 -19.42 -15.83
N ASN A 302 25.80 -20.35 -15.96
CA ASN A 302 24.44 -20.00 -16.33
C ASN A 302 23.41 -20.90 -15.64
N CYS A 303 22.20 -20.38 -15.47
CA CYS A 303 21.11 -21.06 -14.78
C CYS A 303 20.64 -22.31 -15.52
N THR A 304 20.72 -22.33 -16.85
CA THR A 304 20.31 -23.49 -17.65
C THR A 304 21.16 -24.72 -17.35
N GLU A 305 22.49 -24.59 -17.36
CA GLU A 305 23.38 -25.71 -17.00
C GLU A 305 23.28 -26.07 -15.52
N ASN A 306 23.09 -25.08 -14.65
CA ASN A 306 22.85 -25.32 -13.23
C ASN A 306 21.57 -26.13 -12.99
N PHE A 307 20.48 -25.85 -13.72
CA PHE A 307 19.24 -26.62 -13.68
C PHE A 307 19.43 -28.03 -14.22
N ASN A 308 20.10 -28.20 -15.37
CA ASN A 308 20.41 -29.51 -15.94
C ASN A 308 21.16 -30.39 -14.92
N GLY A 309 22.17 -29.83 -14.25
CA GLY A 309 22.92 -30.53 -13.21
C GLY A 309 22.07 -30.87 -11.98
N ALA A 310 21.28 -29.92 -11.47
CA ALA A 310 20.46 -30.11 -10.28
C ALA A 310 19.31 -31.12 -10.49
N LEU A 311 18.75 -31.18 -11.70
CA LEU A 311 17.61 -32.03 -12.04
C LEU A 311 18.00 -33.42 -12.57
N ALA A 312 19.29 -33.67 -12.87
CA ALA A 312 19.76 -34.94 -13.45
C ALA A 312 19.38 -36.17 -12.58
N GLY A 313 19.33 -36.01 -11.26
CA GLY A 313 18.92 -37.07 -10.32
C GLY A 313 17.41 -37.33 -10.26
N HIS A 314 16.60 -36.52 -10.95
CA HIS A 314 15.13 -36.55 -10.88
C HIS A 314 14.47 -37.05 -12.18
N GLY A 315 15.24 -37.67 -13.08
CA GLY A 315 14.71 -38.23 -14.32
C GLY A 315 14.26 -37.17 -15.34
N VAL A 316 14.79 -35.95 -15.24
CA VAL A 316 14.50 -34.85 -16.16
C VAL A 316 15.63 -34.71 -17.17
N ALA A 317 15.31 -34.69 -18.46
CA ALA A 317 16.30 -34.53 -19.53
C ALA A 317 16.91 -33.12 -19.54
N PRO A 318 18.21 -32.98 -19.87
CA PRO A 318 18.84 -31.68 -20.01
C PRO A 318 18.25 -30.87 -21.18
N ARG A 319 18.21 -29.54 -21.03
CA ARG A 319 17.69 -28.61 -22.04
C ARG A 319 18.71 -27.53 -22.36
N ALA A 320 18.66 -27.01 -23.59
CA ALA A 320 19.51 -25.91 -24.04
C ALA A 320 19.07 -24.53 -23.49
N GLY A 321 17.88 -24.47 -22.89
CA GLY A 321 17.32 -23.30 -22.25
C GLY A 321 16.07 -23.68 -21.47
N TRP A 322 15.85 -23.04 -20.33
CA TRP A 322 14.70 -23.29 -19.47
C TRP A 322 13.76 -22.09 -19.47
N MET A 323 12.46 -22.34 -19.66
CA MET A 323 11.45 -21.39 -19.21
C MET A 323 11.41 -21.45 -17.68
N ALA A 324 11.35 -20.30 -17.01
CA ALA A 324 11.31 -20.24 -15.56
C ALA A 324 10.48 -19.04 -15.09
N VAL A 325 10.01 -19.11 -13.85
CA VAL A 325 9.57 -17.92 -13.14
C VAL A 325 10.84 -17.24 -12.63
N ASN A 326 11.13 -16.05 -13.12
CA ASN A 326 12.34 -15.32 -12.81
C ASN A 326 12.02 -14.32 -11.68
N PHE A 327 12.00 -14.80 -10.43
CA PHE A 327 11.67 -13.95 -9.29
C PHE A 327 12.75 -12.88 -9.05
N PHE A 328 12.31 -11.71 -8.57
CA PHE A 328 13.08 -10.50 -8.24
C PHE A 328 13.69 -9.74 -9.42
N PHE A 329 13.67 -10.31 -10.63
CA PHE A 329 14.11 -9.61 -11.82
C PHE A 329 13.29 -8.35 -12.11
N ASN A 330 13.99 -7.27 -12.45
CA ASN A 330 13.40 -6.03 -12.95
C ASN A 330 13.67 -5.88 -14.45
N THR A 331 13.00 -6.72 -15.24
CA THR A 331 13.05 -6.67 -16.70
C THR A 331 11.70 -6.23 -17.26
N GLY A 332 11.68 -5.77 -18.50
CA GLY A 332 10.45 -5.40 -19.19
C GLY A 332 10.64 -5.31 -20.69
N ILE A 333 9.51 -5.14 -21.40
CA ILE A 333 9.49 -4.87 -22.83
C ILE A 333 8.89 -3.48 -23.01
N ASP A 334 9.62 -2.57 -23.66
CA ASP A 334 9.16 -1.21 -23.89
C ASP A 334 8.14 -1.12 -25.06
N ALA A 335 7.65 0.08 -25.33
CA ALA A 335 6.69 0.33 -26.42
C ALA A 335 7.25 0.04 -27.82
N HIS A 336 8.56 -0.15 -27.97
CA HIS A 336 9.22 -0.51 -29.22
C HIS A 336 9.53 -2.01 -29.32
N GLY A 337 9.10 -2.80 -28.33
CA GLY A 337 9.38 -4.24 -28.29
C GLY A 337 10.81 -4.56 -27.86
N VAL A 338 11.54 -3.60 -27.28
CA VAL A 338 12.90 -3.80 -26.79
C VAL A 338 12.83 -4.33 -25.36
N MET A 339 13.49 -5.47 -25.14
CA MET A 339 13.70 -5.99 -23.79
C MET A 339 14.78 -5.16 -23.08
N TYR A 340 14.47 -4.71 -21.86
CA TYR A 340 15.42 -4.05 -20.98
C TYR A 340 15.52 -4.80 -19.65
N ALA A 341 16.65 -4.60 -18.97
CA ALA A 341 16.91 -5.08 -17.62
C ALA A 341 17.46 -3.92 -16.79
N ASP A 342 17.07 -3.86 -15.52
CA ASP A 342 17.51 -2.85 -14.56
C ASP A 342 17.76 -3.52 -13.20
N GLU A 343 18.32 -2.78 -12.24
CA GLU A 343 18.58 -3.27 -10.90
C GLU A 343 17.28 -3.84 -10.28
N PRO A 344 17.32 -5.08 -9.75
CA PRO A 344 16.23 -5.69 -9.01
C PRO A 344 15.73 -4.84 -7.84
N TRP A 345 14.43 -4.92 -7.56
CA TRP A 345 13.78 -4.17 -6.47
C TRP A 345 13.94 -4.83 -5.11
N SER A 346 14.30 -6.13 -5.10
CA SER A 346 14.39 -6.92 -3.89
C SER A 346 15.41 -6.34 -2.91
N ARG A 347 15.00 -6.31 -1.64
CA ARG A 347 15.82 -5.96 -0.49
C ARG A 347 16.22 -7.25 0.25
N PRO A 348 17.25 -7.21 1.10
CA PRO A 348 17.58 -8.34 1.96
C PRO A 348 16.36 -8.86 2.70
N GLY A 349 16.11 -10.17 2.60
CA GLY A 349 14.98 -10.85 3.21
C GLY A 349 13.67 -10.77 2.43
N ASP A 350 13.59 -10.07 1.28
CA ASP A 350 12.40 -10.14 0.43
C ASP A 350 12.20 -11.57 -0.08
N TYR A 351 10.94 -11.99 -0.20
CA TYR A 351 10.59 -13.37 -0.52
C TYR A 351 9.30 -13.51 -1.31
N VAL A 352 9.16 -14.68 -1.95
CA VAL A 352 7.88 -15.18 -2.49
C VAL A 352 7.53 -16.47 -1.75
N LEU A 353 6.31 -16.53 -1.21
CA LEU A 353 5.74 -17.71 -0.57
C LEU A 353 4.67 -18.30 -1.47
N MET A 354 4.82 -19.57 -1.83
CA MET A 354 3.91 -20.30 -2.68
C MET A 354 3.38 -21.54 -1.95
N ARG A 355 2.20 -22.02 -2.34
CA ARG A 355 1.63 -23.28 -1.91
C ARG A 355 1.65 -24.28 -3.06
N ALA A 356 2.17 -25.49 -2.82
CA ALA A 356 2.11 -26.58 -3.77
C ALA A 356 0.67 -27.08 -3.93
N LEU A 357 0.17 -27.17 -5.16
CA LEU A 357 -1.19 -27.64 -5.47
C LEU A 357 -1.22 -29.13 -5.86
N THR A 358 -0.05 -29.71 -6.10
CA THR A 358 0.19 -31.13 -6.37
C THR A 358 1.54 -31.50 -5.75
N ASP A 359 1.94 -32.77 -5.78
CA ASP A 359 3.30 -33.15 -5.36
C ASP A 359 4.28 -32.65 -6.41
N LEU A 360 5.33 -31.95 -5.98
CA LEU A 360 6.25 -31.23 -6.87
C LEU A 360 7.70 -31.69 -6.71
N VAL A 361 8.38 -31.80 -7.85
CA VAL A 361 9.84 -31.68 -7.92
C VAL A 361 10.15 -30.25 -8.36
N CYS A 362 10.84 -29.50 -7.52
CA CYS A 362 11.17 -28.09 -7.72
C CYS A 362 12.67 -27.91 -7.94
N VAL A 363 13.06 -26.82 -8.60
CA VAL A 363 14.44 -26.34 -8.67
C VAL A 363 14.46 -24.81 -8.57
N SER A 364 15.43 -24.28 -7.83
CA SER A 364 15.72 -22.85 -7.75
C SER A 364 17.20 -22.58 -7.98
N SER A 365 17.53 -21.51 -8.70
CA SER A 365 18.90 -21.02 -8.91
C SER A 365 19.19 -19.74 -8.12
N ALA A 366 20.44 -19.53 -7.73
CA ALA A 366 20.96 -18.18 -7.52
C ALA A 366 21.59 -17.73 -8.86
N CYS A 367 20.92 -16.80 -9.54
CA CYS A 367 21.33 -16.35 -10.87
C CYS A 367 22.78 -15.84 -10.89
N PRO A 368 23.63 -16.30 -11.82
CA PRO A 368 25.02 -15.89 -11.92
C PRO A 368 25.24 -14.58 -12.69
N ASP A 369 24.20 -13.97 -13.27
CA ASP A 369 24.39 -12.83 -14.19
C ASP A 369 25.01 -11.63 -13.48
N ASP A 370 26.25 -11.31 -13.83
CA ASP A 370 26.97 -10.09 -13.45
C ASP A 370 27.29 -9.22 -14.68
N THR A 371 26.77 -9.60 -15.84
CA THR A 371 27.02 -8.94 -17.12
C THR A 371 25.98 -7.85 -17.43
N THR A 372 24.84 -7.89 -16.74
CA THR A 372 23.78 -6.89 -16.80
C THR A 372 23.48 -6.28 -15.42
N ALA A 373 22.50 -5.38 -15.34
CA ALA A 373 22.05 -4.81 -14.06
C ALA A 373 21.37 -5.83 -13.13
N ALA A 374 21.07 -7.04 -13.61
CA ALA A 374 20.63 -8.14 -12.76
C ALA A 374 21.63 -8.37 -11.61
N ASN A 375 21.12 -8.82 -10.46
CA ASN A 375 21.92 -9.06 -9.26
C ASN A 375 22.70 -7.82 -8.75
N GLY A 376 22.42 -6.62 -9.27
CA GLY A 376 23.22 -5.43 -8.99
C GLY A 376 24.71 -5.61 -9.30
N TRP A 377 25.05 -6.40 -10.33
CA TRP A 377 26.42 -6.80 -10.70
C TRP A 377 27.19 -7.56 -9.61
N ASN A 378 26.50 -8.11 -8.61
CA ASN A 378 27.12 -8.84 -7.51
C ASN A 378 26.28 -10.06 -7.14
N PRO A 379 26.48 -11.21 -7.82
CA PRO A 379 25.76 -12.44 -7.50
C PRO A 379 26.01 -12.88 -6.05
N THR A 380 24.93 -13.07 -5.31
CA THR A 380 24.88 -13.56 -3.93
C THR A 380 24.04 -14.83 -3.82
N ASP A 381 23.85 -15.31 -2.60
CA ASP A 381 23.07 -16.51 -2.36
C ASP A 381 21.57 -16.20 -2.34
N ILE A 382 20.76 -17.23 -2.60
CA ILE A 382 19.34 -17.24 -2.20
C ILE A 382 19.11 -18.30 -1.12
N HIS A 383 17.91 -18.28 -0.54
CA HIS A 383 17.51 -19.28 0.43
C HIS A 383 16.13 -19.84 0.11
N VAL A 384 15.95 -21.14 0.32
CA VAL A 384 14.67 -21.81 0.14
C VAL A 384 14.26 -22.48 1.45
N ARG A 385 13.04 -22.21 1.89
CA ARG A 385 12.39 -22.92 3.01
C ARG A 385 11.12 -23.61 2.53
N THR A 386 10.80 -24.74 3.13
CA THR A 386 9.49 -25.37 2.95
C THR A 386 8.77 -25.49 4.28
N TYR A 387 7.44 -25.40 4.27
CA TYR A 387 6.63 -25.47 5.48
C TYR A 387 5.47 -26.45 5.31
N ALA A 388 5.06 -27.07 6.41
CA ALA A 388 3.94 -28.00 6.40
C ALA A 388 2.62 -27.31 5.99
N GLY A 389 1.78 -27.99 5.23
CA GLY A 389 0.44 -27.50 4.86
C GLY A 389 -0.53 -27.34 6.04
N ALA A 390 -0.14 -27.82 7.22
CA ALA A 390 -0.83 -27.55 8.50
C ALA A 390 -0.69 -26.08 8.92
N GLU A 391 0.39 -25.42 8.52
CA GLU A 391 0.60 -24.00 8.77
C GLU A 391 -0.44 -23.13 8.05
N ARG A 392 -0.63 -21.92 8.58
CA ARG A 392 -1.59 -20.94 8.08
C ARG A 392 -0.88 -19.63 7.80
N PHE A 393 -0.72 -19.32 6.52
CA PHE A 393 -0.20 -18.03 6.06
C PHE A 393 -1.32 -17.27 5.35
N SER A 394 -1.53 -16.02 5.75
CA SER A 394 -2.49 -15.13 5.09
C SER A 394 -1.97 -14.72 3.72
N ARG A 395 -2.89 -14.57 2.76
CA ARG A 395 -2.55 -13.97 1.46
C ARG A 395 -2.15 -12.52 1.68
N ALA A 396 -1.01 -12.12 1.15
CA ALA A 396 -0.55 -10.75 1.30
C ALA A 396 0.47 -10.34 0.22
N VAL A 397 0.43 -9.07 -0.15
CA VAL A 397 1.47 -8.42 -0.97
C VAL A 397 2.16 -7.41 -0.06
N ALA A 398 3.48 -7.31 -0.09
CA ALA A 398 4.13 -6.22 0.63
C ALA A 398 3.99 -4.92 -0.17
N PHE A 399 3.64 -3.84 0.52
CA PHE A 399 3.71 -2.49 0.01
C PHE A 399 4.57 -1.64 0.93
N ARG A 400 5.06 -0.52 0.44
CA ARG A 400 5.86 0.42 1.23
C ARG A 400 5.10 1.75 1.27
N PRO A 401 4.67 2.22 2.46
CA PRO A 401 3.93 3.49 2.59
C PRO A 401 4.67 4.69 2.00
N THR A 402 6.01 4.67 2.09
CA THR A 402 6.91 5.62 1.42
C THR A 402 8.07 4.84 0.80
N PRO A 403 8.82 5.40 -0.17
CA PRO A 403 9.98 4.72 -0.77
C PRO A 403 11.01 4.25 0.26
N ASP A 404 11.11 4.96 1.38
CA ASP A 404 12.04 4.71 2.48
C ASP A 404 11.54 3.72 3.55
N ALA A 405 10.25 3.39 3.56
CA ALA A 405 9.65 2.55 4.60
C ALA A 405 10.05 1.06 4.48
N GLU A 406 9.90 0.34 5.59
CA GLU A 406 9.92 -1.13 5.57
C GLU A 406 8.71 -1.67 4.79
N PRO A 407 8.83 -2.84 4.13
CA PRO A 407 7.66 -3.52 3.59
C PRO A 407 6.64 -3.80 4.68
N GLN A 408 5.37 -3.50 4.39
CA GLN A 408 4.22 -3.88 5.20
C GLN A 408 3.36 -4.82 4.39
N MET A 409 3.00 -5.97 4.97
CA MET A 409 2.10 -6.91 4.32
C MET A 409 0.69 -6.32 4.24
N THR A 410 0.01 -6.54 3.11
CA THR A 410 -1.41 -6.21 3.00
C THR A 410 -2.21 -6.98 4.04
N ARG A 411 -3.29 -6.36 4.48
CA ARG A 411 -4.13 -6.88 5.56
C ARG A 411 -5.61 -6.77 5.23
N GLU A 412 -6.39 -7.43 6.06
CA GLU A 412 -7.85 -7.35 6.01
C GLU A 412 -8.32 -6.15 6.84
N SER A 413 -9.36 -5.46 6.38
CA SER A 413 -10.09 -4.51 7.23
C SER A 413 -10.91 -5.28 8.27
N ALA A 414 -11.44 -4.56 9.26
CA ALA A 414 -12.34 -5.17 10.24
C ALA A 414 -13.72 -5.53 9.65
N PHE A 415 -14.04 -5.01 8.46
CA PHE A 415 -15.26 -5.36 7.71
C PHE A 415 -15.02 -6.49 6.70
N HIS A 416 -13.78 -6.93 6.51
CA HIS A 416 -13.41 -7.91 5.49
C HIS A 416 -14.21 -9.20 5.63
N ALA A 417 -14.31 -9.78 6.83
CA ALA A 417 -15.06 -11.01 7.07
C ALA A 417 -16.54 -10.91 6.64
N SER A 418 -17.17 -9.76 6.90
CA SER A 418 -18.55 -9.49 6.49
C SER A 418 -18.71 -9.43 4.97
N PHE A 419 -17.79 -8.77 4.27
CA PHE A 419 -17.81 -8.71 2.80
C PHE A 419 -17.37 -10.03 2.15
N ALA A 420 -16.45 -10.77 2.76
CA ALA A 420 -15.96 -12.06 2.27
C ALA A 420 -17.03 -13.16 2.31
N ALA A 421 -18.07 -12.99 3.15
CA ALA A 421 -19.26 -13.82 3.09
C ALA A 421 -20.08 -13.61 1.80
N LEU A 422 -19.89 -12.48 1.11
CA LEU A 422 -20.68 -12.07 -0.07
C LEU A 422 -19.88 -12.19 -1.39
N THR A 423 -18.55 -12.24 -1.32
CA THR A 423 -17.69 -12.37 -2.50
C THR A 423 -16.35 -13.03 -2.17
N ARG A 424 -15.70 -13.60 -3.20
CA ARG A 424 -14.27 -13.97 -3.15
C ARG A 424 -13.42 -13.06 -4.02
N ASN A 425 -14.04 -12.08 -4.68
CA ASN A 425 -13.39 -11.18 -5.62
C ASN A 425 -12.78 -9.98 -4.88
N PHE A 426 -11.56 -10.16 -4.39
CA PHE A 426 -10.80 -9.13 -3.67
C PHE A 426 -9.59 -8.69 -4.48
N VAL A 427 -9.30 -7.40 -4.40
CA VAL A 427 -8.10 -6.76 -4.95
C VAL A 427 -7.39 -5.98 -3.86
N GLU A 428 -6.10 -5.76 -4.06
CA GLU A 428 -5.28 -4.92 -3.18
C GLU A 428 -5.60 -3.45 -3.44
N TYR A 429 -5.78 -2.69 -2.37
CA TYR A 429 -5.85 -1.22 -2.42
C TYR A 429 -5.19 -0.62 -1.19
N ARG A 430 -4.06 0.08 -1.39
CA ARG A 430 -3.34 0.85 -0.38
C ARG A 430 -3.06 0.05 0.90
N GLY A 431 -2.63 -1.20 0.77
CA GLY A 431 -2.29 -2.08 1.89
C GLY A 431 -3.44 -2.92 2.42
N PHE A 432 -4.62 -2.91 1.79
CA PHE A 432 -5.78 -3.65 2.25
C PHE A 432 -6.42 -4.51 1.15
N TRP A 433 -7.03 -5.62 1.56
CA TRP A 433 -7.87 -6.45 0.68
C TRP A 433 -9.31 -5.93 0.66
N LEU A 434 -9.72 -5.32 -0.46
CA LEU A 434 -11.08 -4.81 -0.68
C LEU A 434 -11.83 -5.59 -1.77
N ALA A 435 -13.15 -5.67 -1.64
CA ALA A 435 -13.99 -6.30 -2.63
C ALA A 435 -14.00 -5.49 -3.94
N HIS A 436 -13.66 -6.14 -5.06
CA HIS A 436 -13.74 -5.53 -6.38
C HIS A 436 -15.17 -5.56 -6.92
N GLU A 437 -15.86 -6.69 -6.73
CA GLU A 437 -17.21 -6.97 -7.20
C GLU A 437 -17.87 -8.05 -6.32
N PHE A 438 -19.20 -8.02 -6.21
CA PHE A 438 -19.99 -9.00 -5.47
C PHE A 438 -20.75 -9.97 -6.39
N ASN A 439 -20.95 -11.20 -5.91
CA ASN A 439 -21.56 -12.28 -6.69
C ASN A 439 -23.02 -11.99 -7.08
N GLU A 440 -23.74 -11.20 -6.27
CA GLU A 440 -25.15 -10.86 -6.49
C GLU A 440 -25.28 -9.73 -7.52
N GLY A 441 -25.40 -10.10 -8.81
CA GLY A 441 -25.71 -9.18 -9.91
C GLY A 441 -24.52 -8.38 -10.48
N GLY A 442 -23.35 -8.46 -9.86
CA GLY A 442 -22.11 -7.84 -10.32
C GLY A 442 -22.13 -6.31 -10.33
N ALA A 443 -21.07 -5.70 -10.85
CA ALA A 443 -20.83 -4.26 -10.73
C ALA A 443 -21.96 -3.38 -11.29
N ILE A 444 -22.71 -3.85 -12.29
CA ILE A 444 -23.85 -3.12 -12.85
C ILE A 444 -25.05 -3.09 -11.90
N ALA A 445 -25.37 -4.20 -11.23
CA ALA A 445 -26.46 -4.22 -10.26
C ALA A 445 -26.14 -3.36 -9.03
N GLU A 446 -24.89 -3.40 -8.57
CA GLU A 446 -24.36 -2.56 -7.50
C GLU A 446 -24.47 -1.06 -7.85
N TYR A 447 -24.08 -0.70 -9.08
CA TYR A 447 -24.22 0.65 -9.62
C TYR A 447 -25.68 1.14 -9.56
N HIS A 448 -26.63 0.33 -10.06
CA HIS A 448 -28.05 0.68 -10.05
C HIS A 448 -28.59 0.78 -8.62
N ALA A 449 -28.17 -0.10 -7.71
CA ALA A 449 -28.53 0.00 -6.30
C ALA A 449 -28.04 1.31 -5.67
N CYS A 450 -26.83 1.79 -6.00
CA CYS A 450 -26.34 3.06 -5.52
C CYS A 450 -27.21 4.23 -6.01
N ARG A 451 -27.57 4.24 -7.30
CA ARG A 451 -28.37 5.33 -7.91
C ARG A 451 -29.83 5.34 -7.46
N GLU A 452 -30.42 4.17 -7.24
CA GLU A 452 -31.87 4.03 -7.05
C GLU A 452 -32.29 3.73 -5.60
N ARG A 453 -31.38 3.16 -4.80
CA ARG A 453 -31.68 2.62 -3.46
C ARG A 453 -30.60 2.98 -2.45
N ALA A 454 -29.77 2.03 -2.04
CA ALA A 454 -28.60 2.26 -1.22
C ALA A 454 -27.56 1.16 -1.44
N VAL A 455 -26.31 1.49 -1.17
CA VAL A 455 -25.18 0.56 -1.13
C VAL A 455 -24.37 0.72 0.14
N VAL A 456 -23.65 -0.33 0.52
CA VAL A 456 -22.63 -0.30 1.58
C VAL A 456 -21.25 -0.67 1.01
N THR A 457 -20.23 0.14 1.29
CA THR A 457 -18.87 -0.01 0.76
C THR A 457 -17.84 0.14 1.87
N ASP A 458 -16.77 -0.66 1.85
CA ASP A 458 -15.63 -0.52 2.75
C ASP A 458 -14.67 0.57 2.27
N LEU A 459 -14.47 1.60 3.10
CA LEU A 459 -13.54 2.70 2.87
C LEU A 459 -12.45 2.77 3.95
N SER A 460 -12.30 1.70 4.75
CA SER A 460 -11.29 1.58 5.80
C SER A 460 -9.86 1.93 5.36
N PRO A 461 -9.43 1.69 4.10
CA PRO A 461 -8.08 2.03 3.66
C PRO A 461 -7.80 3.53 3.51
N LEU A 462 -8.79 4.42 3.52
CA LEU A 462 -8.52 5.87 3.53
C LEU A 462 -7.66 6.24 4.75
N ARG A 463 -6.64 7.07 4.55
CA ARG A 463 -5.70 7.41 5.62
C ARG A 463 -6.29 8.44 6.55
N LYS A 464 -6.39 8.11 7.83
CA LYS A 464 -6.89 9.01 8.87
C LYS A 464 -5.73 9.49 9.74
N PHE A 465 -5.67 10.81 9.95
CA PHE A 465 -4.69 11.44 10.83
C PHE A 465 -5.41 12.35 11.84
N GLU A 466 -5.21 12.08 13.12
CA GLU A 466 -5.64 12.94 14.22
C GLU A 466 -4.64 14.08 14.36
N VAL A 467 -5.12 15.32 14.25
CA VAL A 467 -4.33 16.54 14.36
C VAL A 467 -4.81 17.30 15.60
N THR A 468 -4.01 17.21 16.67
CA THR A 468 -4.40 17.67 18.00
C THR A 468 -3.33 18.58 18.60
N GLY A 469 -3.74 19.71 19.17
CA GLY A 469 -2.84 20.67 19.83
C GLY A 469 -3.26 22.12 19.56
N PRO A 470 -2.80 23.07 20.38
CA PRO A 470 -3.19 24.48 20.26
C PRO A 470 -2.90 25.09 18.88
N ASP A 471 -1.88 24.58 18.17
CA ASP A 471 -1.50 25.07 16.84
C ASP A 471 -2.09 24.22 15.69
N ALA A 472 -3.02 23.30 15.97
CA ALA A 472 -3.62 22.43 14.94
C ALA A 472 -4.31 23.23 13.82
N GLU A 473 -5.09 24.26 14.17
CA GLU A 473 -5.74 25.13 13.17
C GLU A 473 -4.71 25.88 12.33
N VAL A 474 -3.60 26.34 12.94
CA VAL A 474 -2.52 27.06 12.25
C VAL A 474 -1.84 26.16 11.23
N LEU A 475 -1.46 24.95 11.63
CA LEU A 475 -0.84 23.96 10.74
C LEU A 475 -1.75 23.66 9.55
N LEU A 476 -3.01 23.32 9.82
CA LEU A 476 -3.96 22.91 8.79
C LEU A 476 -4.32 24.06 7.86
N ASP A 477 -4.48 25.28 8.37
CA ASP A 477 -4.71 26.47 7.54
C ASP A 477 -3.48 26.79 6.67
N HIS A 478 -2.27 26.45 7.09
CA HIS A 478 -1.08 26.65 6.26
C HIS A 478 -0.87 25.55 5.20
N VAL A 479 -1.16 24.29 5.54
CA VAL A 479 -0.90 23.15 4.66
C VAL A 479 -2.00 22.91 3.63
N LEU A 480 -3.26 23.18 3.99
CA LEU A 480 -4.42 22.93 3.13
C LEU A 480 -4.79 24.16 2.30
N THR A 481 -5.33 23.94 1.10
CA THR A 481 -5.78 25.03 0.22
C THR A 481 -7.01 25.76 0.76
N ARG A 482 -7.90 25.07 1.48
CA ARG A 482 -9.09 25.65 2.11
C ARG A 482 -8.77 26.55 3.30
N ASP A 483 -9.67 27.50 3.56
CA ASP A 483 -9.62 28.39 4.73
C ASP A 483 -10.17 27.64 5.94
N VAL A 484 -9.28 27.13 6.79
CA VAL A 484 -9.65 26.27 7.93
C VAL A 484 -10.23 27.09 9.07
N LYS A 485 -9.86 28.37 9.18
CA LYS A 485 -10.34 29.30 10.22
C LYS A 485 -11.83 29.58 10.13
N LYS A 486 -12.44 29.37 8.95
CA LYS A 486 -13.88 29.52 8.73
C LYS A 486 -14.68 28.26 9.05
N LEU A 487 -14.03 27.12 9.29
CA LEU A 487 -14.69 25.85 9.55
C LEU A 487 -15.22 25.84 10.97
N ALA A 488 -16.53 25.62 11.18
CA ALA A 488 -17.08 25.50 12.52
C ALA A 488 -16.89 24.09 13.09
N VAL A 489 -16.93 23.95 14.43
CA VAL A 489 -16.94 22.63 15.08
C VAL A 489 -18.16 21.84 14.61
N GLY A 490 -17.96 20.59 14.19
CA GLY A 490 -18.99 19.74 13.58
C GLY A 490 -19.04 19.79 12.05
N GLU A 491 -18.25 20.65 11.42
CA GLU A 491 -18.19 20.76 9.96
C GLU A 491 -17.06 19.92 9.36
N VAL A 492 -17.28 19.56 8.09
CA VAL A 492 -16.34 18.88 7.22
C VAL A 492 -16.03 19.78 6.03
N VAL A 493 -14.80 19.78 5.55
CA VAL A 493 -14.47 20.44 4.28
C VAL A 493 -13.59 19.55 3.42
N TYR A 494 -13.85 19.52 2.13
CA TYR A 494 -12.96 18.92 1.14
C TYR A 494 -11.89 19.92 0.69
N SER A 495 -10.62 19.50 0.72
CA SER A 495 -9.46 20.34 0.43
C SER A 495 -8.39 19.56 -0.34
N ALA A 496 -7.48 20.30 -0.97
CA ALA A 496 -6.24 19.76 -1.51
C ALA A 496 -5.06 20.08 -0.58
N MET A 497 -4.01 19.27 -0.67
CA MET A 497 -2.67 19.50 -0.15
C MET A 497 -1.72 19.65 -1.34
N CYS A 498 -0.84 20.65 -1.32
CA CYS A 498 0.02 20.98 -2.46
C CYS A 498 1.48 21.12 -2.05
N TYR A 499 2.38 20.87 -3.01
CA TYR A 499 3.78 21.30 -2.93
C TYR A 499 3.92 22.80 -3.19
N PRO A 500 5.08 23.42 -2.85
CA PRO A 500 5.35 24.83 -3.17
C PRO A 500 5.22 25.18 -4.67
N HIS A 501 5.43 24.23 -5.59
CA HIS A 501 5.24 24.43 -7.03
C HIS A 501 3.77 24.31 -7.50
N GLY A 502 2.84 24.10 -6.58
CA GLY A 502 1.39 24.06 -6.81
C GLY A 502 0.84 22.71 -7.30
N GLY A 503 1.69 21.71 -7.48
CA GLY A 503 1.27 20.34 -7.77
C GLY A 503 0.69 19.66 -6.53
N MET A 504 -0.27 18.76 -6.73
CA MET A 504 -1.01 18.13 -5.64
C MET A 504 -0.22 16.98 -5.00
N ILE A 505 -0.24 16.94 -3.67
CA ILE A 505 0.28 15.84 -2.85
C ILE A 505 -0.84 14.83 -2.60
N ASP A 506 -1.99 15.34 -2.14
CA ASP A 506 -3.14 14.57 -1.69
C ASP A 506 -4.41 15.43 -1.76
N ASP A 507 -5.56 14.78 -1.70
CA ASP A 507 -6.87 15.40 -1.56
C ASP A 507 -7.69 14.62 -0.52
N GLY A 508 -8.64 15.30 0.12
CA GLY A 508 -9.30 14.68 1.26
C GLY A 508 -10.27 15.57 1.99
N THR A 509 -10.82 15.01 3.07
CA THR A 509 -11.75 15.71 3.96
C THR A 509 -11.12 16.04 5.30
N LEU A 510 -11.34 17.25 5.77
CA LEU A 510 -10.97 17.71 7.11
C LEU A 510 -12.23 17.81 7.96
N LEU A 511 -12.26 17.08 9.07
CA LEU A 511 -13.30 17.19 10.10
C LEU A 511 -12.79 18.10 11.22
N ARG A 512 -13.57 19.13 11.62
CA ARG A 512 -13.28 19.91 12.83
C ARG A 512 -14.04 19.37 14.03
N LEU A 513 -13.34 18.66 14.91
CA LEU A 513 -13.91 17.91 16.03
C LEU A 513 -13.99 18.74 17.31
N GLY A 514 -13.09 19.73 17.45
CA GLY A 514 -13.09 20.70 18.54
C GLY A 514 -12.40 22.00 18.14
N ALA A 515 -12.03 22.80 19.14
CA ALA A 515 -11.23 24.01 18.90
C ALA A 515 -9.85 23.65 18.34
N ASP A 516 -9.19 22.70 19.00
CA ASP A 516 -7.79 22.30 18.82
C ASP A 516 -7.65 20.84 18.38
N ASN A 517 -8.71 20.29 17.77
CA ASN A 517 -8.83 18.89 17.42
C ASN A 517 -9.51 18.73 16.05
N PHE A 518 -8.76 18.12 15.13
CA PHE A 518 -9.16 17.90 13.76
C PHE A 518 -8.79 16.49 13.31
N ARG A 519 -9.45 16.02 12.25
CA ARG A 519 -9.10 14.78 11.56
C ARG A 519 -8.97 15.01 10.06
N TRP A 520 -7.80 14.74 9.50
CA TRP A 520 -7.57 14.69 8.06
C TRP A 520 -7.79 13.28 7.56
N ILE A 521 -8.62 13.13 6.52
CA ILE A 521 -8.88 11.86 5.84
C ILE A 521 -8.49 12.02 4.37
N GLY A 522 -7.39 11.40 3.98
CA GLY A 522 -6.79 11.49 2.64
C GLY A 522 -6.51 10.13 1.99
N GLY A 523 -5.89 10.16 0.82
CA GLY A 523 -5.59 8.95 0.04
C GLY A 523 -4.19 8.37 0.25
N ASP A 524 -3.27 9.13 0.86
CA ASP A 524 -1.83 8.82 0.89
C ASP A 524 -1.21 8.90 2.28
N ASP A 525 -0.31 7.96 2.59
CA ASP A 525 0.44 7.93 3.87
C ASP A 525 1.36 9.15 4.02
N TYR A 526 1.89 9.66 2.91
CA TYR A 526 2.79 10.81 2.90
C TYR A 526 2.11 12.09 3.39
N GLY A 527 0.78 12.21 3.31
CA GLY A 527 0.05 13.37 3.84
C GLY A 527 0.30 13.60 5.34
N GLY A 528 0.39 12.52 6.14
CA GLY A 528 0.73 12.61 7.56
C GLY A 528 2.20 12.98 7.81
N VAL A 529 3.11 12.47 6.99
CA VAL A 529 4.55 12.82 7.03
C VAL A 529 4.72 14.31 6.74
N TRP A 530 4.10 14.80 5.68
CA TRP A 530 4.15 16.20 5.27
C TRP A 530 3.64 17.14 6.36
N LEU A 531 2.50 16.82 6.98
CA LEU A 531 1.95 17.60 8.10
C LEU A 531 2.94 17.69 9.27
N ARG A 532 3.60 16.58 9.64
CA ARG A 532 4.61 16.57 10.72
C ARG A 532 5.85 17.38 10.36
N GLU A 533 6.35 17.24 9.13
CA GLU A 533 7.49 18.02 8.65
C GLU A 533 7.21 19.52 8.72
N LYS A 534 6.01 19.94 8.31
CA LYS A 534 5.62 21.36 8.36
C LYS A 534 5.36 21.86 9.77
N ALA A 535 4.81 21.03 10.65
CA ALA A 535 4.71 21.36 12.07
C ALA A 535 6.09 21.63 12.68
N ALA A 536 7.07 20.76 12.40
CA ALA A 536 8.44 20.90 12.89
C ALA A 536 9.15 22.12 12.30
N GLU A 537 9.03 22.37 10.99
CA GLU A 537 9.60 23.54 10.31
C GLU A 537 9.10 24.87 10.91
N LEU A 538 7.82 24.91 11.28
CA LEU A 538 7.18 26.09 11.86
C LEU A 538 7.30 26.16 13.39
N GLY A 539 7.85 25.13 14.05
CA GLY A 539 7.98 25.07 15.51
C GLY A 539 6.63 25.04 16.25
N LEU A 540 5.61 24.40 15.68
CA LEU A 540 4.24 24.38 16.20
C LEU A 540 4.03 23.32 17.30
N GLU A 541 3.22 23.66 18.29
CA GLU A 541 2.74 22.73 19.32
C GLU A 541 1.52 21.94 18.81
N VAL A 542 1.79 20.89 18.03
CA VAL A 542 0.77 20.02 17.43
C VAL A 542 1.27 18.58 17.26
N LEU A 543 0.40 17.61 17.52
CA LEU A 543 0.63 16.19 17.24
C LEU A 543 -0.20 15.77 16.03
N VAL A 544 0.44 15.06 15.09
CA VAL A 544 -0.20 14.51 13.89
C VAL A 544 0.04 13.00 13.87
N ARG A 545 -1.01 12.24 14.20
CA ARG A 545 -0.92 10.81 14.49
C ARG A 545 -1.88 9.99 13.64
N SER A 546 -1.41 8.91 13.04
CA SER A 546 -2.24 8.01 12.23
C SER A 546 -3.25 7.27 13.12
N SER A 547 -4.50 7.22 12.66
CA SER A 547 -5.59 6.48 13.30
C SER A 547 -6.27 5.48 12.37
N THR A 548 -5.70 5.24 11.18
CA THR A 548 -6.26 4.31 10.18
C THR A 548 -6.54 2.92 10.78
N ASP A 549 -5.62 2.40 11.57
CA ASP A 549 -5.69 1.07 12.20
C ASP A 549 -6.72 1.01 13.34
N GLN A 550 -7.06 2.15 13.90
CA GLN A 550 -7.95 2.31 15.05
C GLN A 550 -9.34 2.81 14.61
N MET A 551 -9.50 3.15 13.32
CA MET A 551 -10.71 3.78 12.79
C MET A 551 -11.03 3.26 11.38
N HIS A 552 -11.82 2.20 11.34
CA HIS A 552 -12.35 1.66 10.10
C HIS A 552 -13.69 2.28 9.76
N ASN A 553 -14.03 2.33 8.47
CA ASN A 553 -15.28 2.95 8.04
C ASN A 553 -15.92 2.25 6.85
N ILE A 554 -17.25 2.27 6.88
CA ILE A 554 -18.11 1.92 5.74
C ILE A 554 -18.90 3.14 5.31
N ALA A 555 -19.16 3.26 4.01
CA ALA A 555 -20.04 4.27 3.44
C ALA A 555 -21.40 3.64 3.09
N VAL A 556 -22.48 4.26 3.55
CA VAL A 556 -23.85 3.93 3.15
C VAL A 556 -24.37 5.04 2.25
N GLN A 557 -24.43 4.79 0.94
CA GLN A 557 -24.75 5.81 -0.06
C GLN A 557 -25.92 5.40 -0.96
N GLY A 558 -26.68 6.38 -1.43
CA GLY A 558 -27.90 6.23 -2.21
C GLY A 558 -29.10 6.92 -1.54
N PRO A 559 -30.20 7.14 -2.28
CA PRO A 559 -31.39 7.85 -1.79
C PRO A 559 -32.01 7.27 -0.51
N ALA A 560 -31.89 5.96 -0.26
CA ALA A 560 -32.43 5.30 0.94
C ALA A 560 -31.50 5.37 2.17
N SER A 561 -30.26 5.89 2.03
CA SER A 561 -29.26 5.89 3.10
C SER A 561 -29.71 6.59 4.38
N ARG A 562 -30.40 7.74 4.27
CA ARG A 562 -30.94 8.49 5.43
C ARG A 562 -31.98 7.70 6.20
N GLU A 563 -32.87 7.02 5.49
CA GLU A 563 -33.93 6.22 6.11
C GLU A 563 -33.32 5.02 6.85
N ILE A 564 -32.38 4.31 6.22
CA ILE A 564 -31.67 3.16 6.81
C ILE A 564 -30.96 3.57 8.10
N LEU A 565 -30.15 4.63 8.04
CA LEU A 565 -29.35 5.03 9.19
C LEU A 565 -30.16 5.72 10.30
N GLY A 566 -31.27 6.36 9.94
CA GLY A 566 -32.18 6.98 10.92
C GLY A 566 -32.81 5.96 11.89
N GLU A 567 -32.90 4.69 11.51
CA GLU A 567 -33.44 3.63 12.36
C GLU A 567 -32.44 3.11 13.40
N ILE A 568 -31.13 3.16 13.09
CA ILE A 568 -30.09 2.45 13.86
C ILE A 568 -29.13 3.38 14.58
N VAL A 569 -28.97 4.63 14.11
CA VAL A 569 -28.04 5.59 14.71
C VAL A 569 -28.75 6.36 15.81
N TRP A 570 -28.42 6.04 17.05
CA TRP A 570 -28.78 6.83 18.21
C TRP A 570 -27.77 7.97 18.39
N THR A 571 -28.26 9.17 18.73
CA THR A 571 -27.42 10.33 19.06
C THR A 571 -27.78 10.85 20.45
N PRO A 572 -26.79 11.30 21.26
CA PRO A 572 -27.08 11.98 22.52
C PRO A 572 -27.90 13.27 22.30
N PRO A 573 -28.78 13.69 23.22
CA PRO A 573 -29.61 14.88 23.05
C PRO A 573 -28.86 16.20 22.79
N ALA A 574 -27.57 16.26 23.18
CA ALA A 574 -26.70 17.42 22.94
C ALA A 574 -26.03 17.42 21.55
N ARG A 575 -26.27 16.40 20.72
CA ARG A 575 -25.70 16.26 19.38
C ARG A 575 -26.82 16.29 18.34
N PRO A 576 -26.55 16.81 17.12
CA PRO A 576 -27.51 16.75 16.04
C PRO A 576 -27.87 15.29 15.72
N SER A 577 -29.17 15.04 15.57
CA SER A 577 -29.67 13.79 15.00
C SER A 577 -29.29 13.67 13.53
N LEU A 578 -29.42 12.47 12.96
CA LEU A 578 -29.11 12.24 11.55
C LEU A 578 -30.00 13.07 10.61
N ALA A 579 -31.24 13.35 11.01
CA ALA A 579 -32.20 14.15 10.24
C ALA A 579 -31.82 15.65 10.24
N GLU A 580 -31.18 16.12 11.30
CA GLU A 580 -30.70 17.51 11.43
C GLU A 580 -29.33 17.71 10.78
N LEU A 581 -28.66 16.61 10.39
CA LEU A 581 -27.29 16.65 9.87
C LEU A 581 -27.27 17.22 8.43
N GLY A 582 -26.74 18.44 8.31
CA GLY A 582 -26.51 19.11 7.03
C GLY A 582 -25.40 18.44 6.19
N TRP A 583 -25.37 18.75 4.89
CA TRP A 583 -24.30 18.29 3.99
C TRP A 583 -22.94 18.79 4.47
N PHE A 584 -21.90 17.94 4.41
CA PHE A 584 -20.56 18.25 4.94
C PHE A 584 -20.56 18.58 6.45
N ARG A 585 -21.36 17.85 7.23
CA ARG A 585 -21.31 17.85 8.70
C ARG A 585 -21.21 16.43 9.23
N PHE A 586 -20.79 16.29 10.49
CA PHE A 586 -20.77 15.00 11.17
C PHE A 586 -21.41 15.08 12.55
N THR A 587 -21.78 13.92 13.09
CA THR A 587 -22.27 13.77 14.46
C THR A 587 -21.63 12.55 15.13
N VAL A 588 -21.59 12.56 16.46
CA VAL A 588 -21.15 11.42 17.28
C VAL A 588 -22.40 10.71 17.77
N GLY A 589 -22.45 9.40 17.60
CA GLY A 589 -23.59 8.58 17.95
C GLY A 589 -23.20 7.17 18.38
N ARG A 590 -24.21 6.30 18.47
CA ARG A 590 -24.05 4.88 18.75
C ARG A 590 -25.00 4.05 17.90
N ILE A 591 -24.60 2.84 17.55
CA ILE A 591 -25.45 1.83 16.92
C ILE A 591 -25.82 0.77 17.95
N GLY A 592 -27.11 0.46 18.08
CA GLY A 592 -27.64 -0.43 19.14
C GLY A 592 -28.09 0.31 20.41
N GLY A 593 -28.40 1.60 20.30
CA GLY A 593 -28.91 2.43 21.41
C GLY A 593 -27.81 3.08 22.27
N PRO A 594 -28.16 3.67 23.43
CA PRO A 594 -27.25 4.47 24.26
C PRO A 594 -26.02 3.73 24.81
N ALA A 595 -26.10 2.39 24.92
CA ALA A 595 -25.00 1.53 25.35
C ALA A 595 -24.35 0.77 24.18
N GLY A 596 -24.76 1.06 22.94
CA GLY A 596 -24.30 0.38 21.73
C GLY A 596 -22.91 0.83 21.27
N ALA A 597 -22.49 0.33 20.11
CA ALA A 597 -21.18 0.59 19.51
C ALA A 597 -20.99 2.10 19.21
N PRO A 598 -19.91 2.75 19.69
CA PRO A 598 -19.65 4.17 19.42
C PRO A 598 -19.28 4.39 17.94
N VAL A 599 -19.88 5.42 17.33
CA VAL A 599 -19.63 5.78 15.93
C VAL A 599 -19.53 7.29 15.74
N VAL A 600 -18.76 7.69 14.73
CA VAL A 600 -18.88 9.03 14.10
C VAL A 600 -19.54 8.84 12.75
N VAL A 601 -20.57 9.64 12.47
CA VAL A 601 -21.30 9.59 11.20
C VAL A 601 -21.15 10.93 10.49
N SER A 602 -20.49 10.95 9.35
CA SER A 602 -20.38 12.14 8.50
C SER A 602 -21.34 12.07 7.33
N ARG A 603 -21.95 13.19 6.96
CA ARG A 603 -22.75 13.33 5.74
C ARG A 603 -21.86 13.72 4.57
N THR A 604 -21.01 12.78 4.20
CA THR A 604 -20.03 12.83 3.10
C THR A 604 -20.11 11.56 2.25
N GLY A 605 -19.39 11.53 1.14
CA GLY A 605 -19.16 10.29 0.41
C GLY A 605 -18.69 10.52 -1.04
N TYR A 606 -18.49 9.43 -1.76
CA TYR A 606 -17.68 9.37 -2.98
C TYR A 606 -18.43 8.85 -4.21
N THR A 607 -19.77 8.90 -4.20
CA THR A 607 -20.61 8.36 -5.31
C THR A 607 -21.42 9.42 -6.06
N GLY A 608 -21.45 10.66 -5.56
CA GLY A 608 -22.35 11.70 -6.06
C GLY A 608 -23.81 11.53 -5.65
N GLU A 609 -24.13 10.60 -4.75
CA GLU A 609 -25.46 10.45 -4.15
C GLU A 609 -25.54 11.03 -2.74
N LEU A 610 -26.76 11.13 -2.19
CA LEU A 610 -26.96 11.25 -0.74
C LEU A 610 -26.25 10.07 -0.05
N GLY A 611 -25.58 10.31 1.07
CA GLY A 611 -24.93 9.23 1.80
C GLY A 611 -24.24 9.71 3.06
N TYR A 612 -23.75 8.72 3.80
CA TYR A 612 -23.06 8.91 5.05
C TYR A 612 -21.89 7.93 5.17
N GLU A 613 -20.83 8.33 5.86
CA GLU A 613 -19.74 7.45 6.27
C GLU A 613 -19.82 7.20 7.77
N ILE A 614 -19.66 5.94 8.17
CA ILE A 614 -19.76 5.49 9.55
C ILE A 614 -18.39 5.00 9.98
N PHE A 615 -17.76 5.74 10.88
CA PHE A 615 -16.46 5.43 11.45
C PHE A 615 -16.64 4.75 12.81
N CYS A 616 -15.92 3.64 13.02
CA CYS A 616 -15.94 2.89 14.26
C CYS A 616 -14.56 2.27 14.56
N HIS A 617 -14.34 1.88 15.81
CA HIS A 617 -13.17 1.09 16.15
C HIS A 617 -13.28 -0.33 15.54
N PRO A 618 -12.19 -0.97 15.06
CA PRO A 618 -12.21 -2.32 14.48
C PRO A 618 -13.02 -3.36 15.26
N LYS A 619 -12.92 -3.36 16.59
CA LYS A 619 -13.67 -4.26 17.50
C LYS A 619 -15.20 -4.20 17.32
N ASP A 620 -15.72 -3.07 16.86
CA ASP A 620 -17.16 -2.81 16.73
C ASP A 620 -17.67 -3.01 15.29
N ALA A 621 -16.75 -3.27 14.32
CA ALA A 621 -17.06 -3.29 12.89
C ALA A 621 -18.13 -4.33 12.51
N ALA A 622 -18.06 -5.54 13.06
CA ALA A 622 -19.05 -6.59 12.79
C ALA A 622 -20.47 -6.15 13.23
N ALA A 623 -20.60 -5.59 14.45
CA ALA A 623 -21.87 -5.12 14.97
C ALA A 623 -22.43 -3.93 14.15
N VAL A 624 -21.55 -3.03 13.72
CA VAL A 624 -21.92 -1.90 12.85
C VAL A 624 -22.41 -2.40 11.49
N PHE A 625 -21.70 -3.34 10.86
CA PHE A 625 -22.09 -3.92 9.58
C PHE A 625 -23.43 -4.64 9.68
N ASP A 626 -23.60 -5.51 10.68
CA ASP A 626 -24.81 -6.30 10.86
C ASP A 626 -26.04 -5.41 11.05
N ALA A 627 -25.90 -4.31 11.81
CA ALA A 627 -26.98 -3.35 12.00
C ALA A 627 -27.35 -2.62 10.69
N VAL A 628 -26.35 -2.15 9.93
CA VAL A 628 -26.56 -1.51 8.62
C VAL A 628 -27.21 -2.50 7.65
N TRP A 629 -26.71 -3.73 7.61
CA TRP A 629 -27.20 -4.77 6.72
C TRP A 629 -28.64 -5.17 7.05
N ALA A 630 -28.96 -5.41 8.32
CA ALA A 630 -30.30 -5.77 8.76
C ALA A 630 -31.33 -4.67 8.49
N ALA A 631 -31.01 -3.40 8.76
CA ALA A 631 -31.90 -2.27 8.49
C ALA A 631 -32.03 -1.95 6.99
N GLY A 632 -30.96 -2.21 6.22
CA GLY A 632 -30.87 -1.88 4.81
C GLY A 632 -31.46 -2.91 3.86
N ARG A 633 -31.34 -4.22 4.14
CA ARG A 633 -31.80 -5.28 3.22
C ARG A 633 -33.29 -5.16 2.85
N PRO A 634 -34.23 -4.89 3.78
CA PRO A 634 -35.64 -4.67 3.42
C PRO A 634 -35.86 -3.47 2.48
N LYS A 635 -34.93 -2.51 2.46
CA LYS A 635 -34.94 -1.31 1.61
C LYS A 635 -34.09 -1.48 0.34
N GLY A 636 -33.65 -2.70 0.06
CA GLY A 636 -32.87 -3.05 -1.13
C GLY A 636 -31.41 -2.58 -1.12
N LEU A 637 -30.81 -2.45 0.07
CA LEU A 637 -29.37 -2.26 0.23
C LEU A 637 -28.59 -3.40 -0.43
N MET A 638 -27.58 -3.05 -1.22
CA MET A 638 -26.60 -3.98 -1.79
C MET A 638 -25.18 -3.67 -1.31
N PRO A 639 -24.27 -4.64 -1.26
CA PRO A 639 -22.86 -4.33 -1.10
C PRO A 639 -22.35 -3.72 -2.43
N MET A 640 -21.36 -2.84 -2.39
CA MET A 640 -20.78 -2.27 -3.61
C MET A 640 -19.24 -2.32 -3.55
N GLY A 641 -18.65 -2.92 -4.57
CA GLY A 641 -17.21 -3.08 -4.74
C GLY A 641 -16.57 -1.95 -5.53
N LEU A 642 -15.24 -2.01 -5.67
CA LEU A 642 -14.45 -0.95 -6.33
C LEU A 642 -14.83 -0.73 -7.80
N ALA A 643 -15.24 -1.77 -8.53
CA ALA A 643 -15.62 -1.63 -9.94
C ALA A 643 -16.83 -0.70 -10.14
N ALA A 644 -17.87 -0.89 -9.31
CA ALA A 644 -19.05 -0.05 -9.33
C ALA A 644 -18.81 1.34 -8.73
N LEU A 645 -17.97 1.43 -7.69
CA LEU A 645 -17.54 2.70 -7.12
C LEU A 645 -16.82 3.59 -8.16
N ASP A 646 -15.94 2.99 -8.98
CA ASP A 646 -15.23 3.71 -10.04
C ASP A 646 -16.19 4.26 -11.11
N MET A 647 -17.24 3.50 -11.47
CA MET A 647 -18.27 3.99 -12.37
C MET A 647 -19.01 5.22 -11.81
N VAL A 648 -19.52 5.13 -10.57
CA VAL A 648 -20.33 6.22 -10.00
C VAL A 648 -19.51 7.47 -9.70
N ARG A 649 -18.22 7.32 -9.33
CA ARG A 649 -17.32 8.45 -9.07
C ARG A 649 -16.92 9.17 -10.36
N ILE A 650 -16.70 8.45 -11.46
CA ILE A 650 -16.39 9.04 -12.78
C ILE A 650 -17.57 9.89 -13.25
N GLU A 651 -18.78 9.35 -13.19
CA GLU A 651 -20.00 10.10 -13.51
C GLU A 651 -20.16 11.37 -12.67
N ALA A 652 -19.85 11.27 -11.38
CA ALA A 652 -19.92 12.39 -10.45
C ALA A 652 -18.74 13.38 -10.59
N GLY A 653 -17.74 13.07 -11.41
CA GLY A 653 -16.54 13.90 -11.60
C GLY A 653 -15.68 14.01 -10.33
N LEU A 654 -15.56 12.93 -9.57
CA LEU A 654 -14.74 12.89 -8.36
C LEU A 654 -13.32 12.41 -8.70
N ALA A 655 -12.33 13.17 -8.24
CA ALA A 655 -10.93 13.01 -8.60
C ALA A 655 -10.30 11.80 -7.92
N PHE A 656 -9.45 11.08 -8.64
CA PHE A 656 -8.67 9.97 -8.10
C PHE A 656 -7.17 10.21 -8.35
N ALA A 657 -6.35 10.00 -7.32
CA ALA A 657 -4.91 10.17 -7.39
C ALA A 657 -4.29 9.27 -8.47
N GLY A 658 -3.33 9.80 -9.23
CA GLY A 658 -2.72 9.11 -10.39
C GLY A 658 -3.56 9.20 -11.67
N HIS A 659 -4.84 9.59 -11.59
CA HIS A 659 -5.71 9.77 -12.74
C HIS A 659 -5.97 11.25 -13.03
N GLU A 660 -6.71 11.91 -12.15
CA GLU A 660 -7.08 13.32 -12.30
C GLU A 660 -5.96 14.25 -11.83
N PHE A 661 -5.14 13.82 -10.87
CA PHE A 661 -4.01 14.59 -10.35
C PHE A 661 -2.77 13.75 -10.03
N SER A 662 -1.65 14.45 -9.95
CA SER A 662 -0.33 14.00 -9.50
C SER A 662 0.43 15.21 -8.95
N ASP A 663 1.68 15.02 -8.56
CA ASP A 663 2.62 16.09 -8.22
C ASP A 663 2.91 17.07 -9.38
N GLU A 664 2.53 16.76 -10.61
CA GLU A 664 2.64 17.68 -11.75
C GLU A 664 1.36 18.51 -11.97
N THR A 665 0.23 18.06 -11.43
CA THR A 665 -1.10 18.63 -11.70
C THR A 665 -1.58 19.49 -10.54
N ASP A 666 -2.09 20.68 -10.83
CA ASP A 666 -2.67 21.56 -9.80
C ASP A 666 -4.18 21.33 -9.59
N PRO A 667 -4.77 21.83 -8.48
CA PRO A 667 -6.19 21.65 -8.19
C PRO A 667 -7.16 22.21 -9.24
N PHE A 668 -6.75 23.22 -10.03
CA PHE A 668 -7.61 23.77 -11.09
C PHE A 668 -7.66 22.80 -12.29
N GLU A 669 -6.51 22.29 -12.69
CA GLU A 669 -6.37 21.28 -13.74
C GLU A 669 -6.97 19.93 -13.36
N ALA A 670 -7.02 19.61 -12.05
CA ALA A 670 -7.65 18.41 -11.49
C ALA A 670 -9.19 18.54 -11.31
N GLY A 671 -9.79 19.67 -11.70
CA GLY A 671 -11.25 19.86 -11.62
C GLY A 671 -11.79 20.19 -10.22
N ILE A 672 -10.91 20.37 -9.23
CA ILE A 672 -11.27 20.68 -7.84
C ILE A 672 -10.89 22.10 -7.42
N GLY A 673 -10.79 23.03 -8.37
CA GLY A 673 -10.39 24.42 -8.15
C GLY A 673 -11.27 25.20 -7.16
N PHE A 674 -12.48 24.71 -6.86
CA PHE A 674 -13.35 25.24 -5.80
C PHE A 674 -12.75 25.08 -4.38
N THR A 675 -11.73 24.22 -4.22
CA THR A 675 -10.98 24.04 -2.97
C THR A 675 -9.93 25.14 -2.75
N VAL A 676 -9.64 25.99 -3.74
CA VAL A 676 -8.59 27.01 -3.67
C VAL A 676 -9.19 28.44 -3.63
N PRO A 677 -9.70 28.89 -2.46
CA PRO A 677 -10.36 30.18 -2.30
C PRO A 677 -9.38 31.38 -2.24
N LEU A 678 -8.54 31.56 -3.26
CA LEU A 678 -7.48 32.60 -3.32
C LEU A 678 -7.96 34.03 -3.02
N LYS A 679 -9.23 34.33 -3.31
CA LYS A 679 -9.82 35.66 -3.07
C LYS A 679 -10.28 35.88 -1.63
N SER A 680 -10.69 34.81 -0.94
CA SER A 680 -11.33 34.91 0.38
C SER A 680 -10.50 34.35 1.52
N LYS A 681 -9.48 33.53 1.24
CA LYS A 681 -8.43 33.13 2.18
C LYS A 681 -7.30 34.15 2.14
N ALA A 682 -7.19 34.94 3.20
CA ALA A 682 -6.16 35.96 3.33
C ALA A 682 -4.84 35.40 3.87
N SER A 683 -4.88 34.31 4.65
CA SER A 683 -3.69 33.62 5.12
C SER A 683 -2.89 33.02 3.98
N ASP A 684 -1.57 32.99 4.17
CA ASP A 684 -0.67 32.26 3.28
C ASP A 684 -0.76 30.76 3.50
N PHE A 685 -0.55 29.99 2.44
CA PHE A 685 -0.59 28.53 2.46
C PHE A 685 0.35 27.96 1.40
N ILE A 686 0.78 26.71 1.60
CA ILE A 686 1.77 26.09 0.73
C ILE A 686 1.25 26.01 -0.72
N GLY A 687 2.05 26.52 -1.65
CA GLY A 687 1.73 26.55 -3.08
C GLY A 687 0.88 27.74 -3.52
N ARG A 688 0.46 28.63 -2.63
CA ARG A 688 -0.41 29.78 -2.94
C ARG A 688 0.09 30.61 -4.12
N ASP A 689 1.37 31.00 -4.14
CA ASP A 689 1.96 31.81 -5.21
C ASP A 689 1.99 31.09 -6.57
N ALA A 690 2.29 29.79 -6.56
CA ALA A 690 2.24 28.98 -7.78
C ALA A 690 0.81 28.85 -8.30
N LEU A 691 -0.16 28.66 -7.40
CA LEU A 691 -1.58 28.57 -7.73
C LEU A 691 -2.18 29.90 -8.20
N LEU A 692 -1.70 31.03 -7.69
CA LEU A 692 -2.04 32.35 -8.24
C LEU A 692 -1.62 32.46 -9.70
N ARG A 693 -0.35 32.15 -10.00
CA ARG A 693 0.17 32.18 -11.38
C ARG A 693 -0.57 31.21 -12.31
N ARG A 694 -0.82 29.97 -11.86
CA ARG A 694 -1.55 28.95 -12.62
C ARG A 694 -3.01 29.34 -12.87
N LYS A 695 -3.65 30.07 -11.95
CA LYS A 695 -5.00 30.61 -12.14
C LYS A 695 -5.04 31.78 -13.12
N GLU A 696 -4.02 32.63 -13.13
CA GLU A 696 -3.89 33.73 -14.10
C GLU A 696 -3.55 33.23 -15.51
N HIS A 697 -2.80 32.14 -15.61
CA HIS A 697 -2.35 31.54 -16.86
C HIS A 697 -2.67 30.03 -16.91
N PRO A 698 -3.96 29.64 -16.97
CA PRO A 698 -4.33 28.23 -16.97
C PRO A 698 -3.90 27.57 -18.28
N SER A 699 -3.18 26.46 -18.20
CA SER A 699 -2.76 25.66 -19.37
C SER A 699 -3.79 24.62 -19.75
N ARG A 700 -4.34 23.91 -18.77
CA ARG A 700 -5.31 22.85 -18.99
C ARG A 700 -6.58 23.03 -18.17
N ARG A 701 -7.62 22.30 -18.54
CA ARG A 701 -8.89 22.20 -17.80
C ARG A 701 -9.38 20.76 -17.81
N LEU A 702 -9.89 20.29 -16.67
CA LEU A 702 -10.65 19.03 -16.63
C LEU A 702 -12.04 19.24 -17.24
N VAL A 703 -12.40 18.40 -18.19
CA VAL A 703 -13.68 18.42 -18.90
C VAL A 703 -14.32 17.03 -18.92
N GLY A 704 -15.63 16.99 -19.16
CA GLY A 704 -16.33 15.76 -19.51
C GLY A 704 -16.35 15.55 -21.02
N LEU A 705 -16.18 14.31 -21.47
CA LEU A 705 -16.32 13.87 -22.86
C LEU A 705 -17.49 12.91 -22.98
N GLU A 706 -18.31 13.10 -24.00
CA GLU A 706 -19.27 12.12 -24.51
C GLU A 706 -18.65 11.50 -25.77
N ILE A 707 -18.55 10.18 -25.82
CA ILE A 707 -17.85 9.47 -26.89
C ILE A 707 -18.86 8.78 -27.79
N ALA A 708 -18.75 8.98 -29.10
CA ALA A 708 -19.60 8.33 -30.07
C ALA A 708 -19.29 6.83 -30.17
N GLY A 709 -20.34 6.02 -30.33
CA GLY A 709 -20.23 4.57 -30.45
C GLY A 709 -20.21 3.85 -29.10
N ASN A 710 -19.65 2.63 -29.08
CA ASN A 710 -19.71 1.74 -27.92
C ASN A 710 -18.35 1.50 -27.24
N GLU A 711 -17.27 2.01 -27.82
CA GLU A 711 -15.92 1.78 -27.31
C GLU A 711 -15.55 2.82 -26.26
N SER A 712 -15.05 2.35 -25.11
CA SER A 712 -14.67 3.22 -24.00
C SER A 712 -13.25 3.76 -24.16
N ALA A 713 -13.02 4.98 -23.69
CA ALA A 713 -11.69 5.50 -23.47
C ALA A 713 -11.11 5.00 -22.15
N VAL A 714 -9.78 4.93 -22.06
CA VAL A 714 -9.05 4.55 -20.84
C VAL A 714 -8.05 5.65 -20.48
N HIS A 715 -7.57 5.61 -19.23
CA HIS A 715 -6.52 6.52 -18.77
C HIS A 715 -5.32 6.51 -19.72
N GLY A 716 -4.83 7.70 -20.09
CA GLY A 716 -3.68 7.87 -20.97
C GLY A 716 -4.02 8.01 -22.47
N ASP A 717 -5.23 7.65 -22.90
CA ASP A 717 -5.67 7.87 -24.29
C ASP A 717 -5.52 9.35 -24.65
N CYS A 718 -4.98 9.63 -25.83
CA CYS A 718 -4.74 10.98 -26.30
C CYS A 718 -6.03 11.62 -26.85
N VAL A 719 -6.26 12.91 -26.56
CA VAL A 719 -7.37 13.70 -27.12
C VAL A 719 -6.84 14.60 -28.22
N HIS A 720 -7.50 14.63 -29.39
CA HIS A 720 -7.03 15.30 -30.59
C HIS A 720 -8.06 16.25 -31.21
N ILE A 721 -7.54 17.26 -31.92
CA ILE A 721 -8.28 18.04 -32.92
C ILE A 721 -7.44 17.99 -34.21
N GLY A 722 -7.97 17.33 -35.23
CA GLY A 722 -7.19 16.98 -36.41
C GLY A 722 -5.96 16.16 -36.03
N ARG A 723 -4.77 16.58 -36.47
CA ARG A 723 -3.53 15.86 -36.14
C ARG A 723 -2.98 16.23 -34.76
N ALA A 724 -3.30 17.39 -34.22
CA ALA A 724 -2.71 17.87 -32.98
C ALA A 724 -3.31 17.16 -31.76
N ARG A 725 -2.44 16.73 -30.83
CA ARG A 725 -2.87 16.26 -29.50
C ARG A 725 -3.16 17.49 -28.63
N VAL A 726 -4.39 17.61 -28.18
CA VAL A 726 -4.88 18.72 -27.35
C VAL A 726 -5.18 18.32 -25.91
N GLY A 727 -5.04 17.04 -25.55
CA GLY A 727 -5.26 16.60 -24.18
C GLY A 727 -4.99 15.11 -23.94
N VAL A 728 -5.47 14.65 -22.80
CA VAL A 728 -5.38 13.25 -22.35
C VAL A 728 -6.64 12.88 -21.56
N VAL A 729 -7.13 11.67 -21.77
CA VAL A 729 -8.17 11.06 -20.94
C VAL A 729 -7.58 10.68 -19.58
N THR A 730 -8.23 11.11 -18.50
CA THR A 730 -7.80 10.79 -17.12
C THR A 730 -8.54 9.58 -16.58
N SER A 731 -9.86 9.50 -16.79
CA SER A 731 -10.71 8.37 -16.41
C SER A 731 -11.79 8.16 -17.46
N GLY A 732 -12.19 6.91 -17.73
CA GLY A 732 -13.20 6.61 -18.74
C GLY A 732 -13.97 5.33 -18.44
N MET A 733 -15.24 5.29 -18.82
CA MET A 733 -16.14 4.15 -18.61
C MET A 733 -17.33 4.21 -19.57
N ARG A 734 -18.08 3.10 -19.66
CA ARG A 734 -19.40 3.11 -20.30
C ARG A 734 -20.49 3.33 -19.26
N SER A 735 -21.19 4.47 -19.32
CA SER A 735 -22.18 4.82 -18.31
C SER A 735 -23.42 3.92 -18.43
N PRO A 736 -23.81 3.19 -17.36
CA PRO A 736 -25.04 2.41 -17.38
C PRO A 736 -26.28 3.29 -17.48
N LEU A 737 -26.27 4.47 -16.82
CA LEU A 737 -27.40 5.40 -16.83
C LEU A 737 -27.54 6.17 -18.14
N LEU A 738 -26.44 6.66 -18.72
CA LEU A 738 -26.46 7.44 -19.96
C LEU A 738 -26.48 6.55 -21.21
N GLY A 739 -26.09 5.29 -21.09
CA GLY A 739 -26.16 4.30 -22.17
C GLY A 739 -25.06 4.41 -23.23
N HIS A 740 -24.08 5.30 -23.05
CA HIS A 740 -22.95 5.50 -23.95
C HIS A 740 -21.62 5.71 -23.18
N PRO A 741 -20.45 5.59 -23.84
CA PRO A 741 -19.17 5.86 -23.20
C PRO A 741 -18.97 7.33 -22.87
N ILE A 742 -18.36 7.56 -21.71
CA ILE A 742 -18.00 8.88 -21.19
C ILE A 742 -16.56 8.85 -20.68
N ALA A 743 -15.94 10.03 -20.60
CA ALA A 743 -14.62 10.15 -20.00
C ALA A 743 -14.43 11.52 -19.34
N LEU A 744 -13.60 11.56 -18.30
CA LEU A 744 -12.95 12.76 -17.83
C LEU A 744 -11.65 12.95 -18.62
N ALA A 745 -11.37 14.18 -19.02
CA ALA A 745 -10.15 14.49 -19.77
C ALA A 745 -9.57 15.84 -19.36
N ARG A 746 -8.25 15.92 -19.35
CA ARG A 746 -7.51 17.16 -19.15
C ARG A 746 -7.08 17.68 -20.52
N VAL A 747 -7.66 18.78 -20.95
CA VAL A 747 -7.49 19.36 -22.30
C VAL A 747 -6.92 20.77 -22.23
N ASP A 748 -6.31 21.21 -23.32
CA ASP A 748 -5.87 22.60 -23.51
C ASP A 748 -7.05 23.57 -23.32
N VAL A 749 -6.84 24.66 -22.58
CA VAL A 749 -7.90 25.64 -22.30
C VAL A 749 -8.46 26.29 -23.58
N ALA A 750 -7.68 26.37 -24.67
CA ALA A 750 -8.14 26.91 -25.95
C ALA A 750 -9.19 26.03 -26.63
N HIS A 751 -9.37 24.79 -26.16
CA HIS A 751 -10.29 23.81 -26.71
C HIS A 751 -11.27 23.25 -25.67
N ALA A 752 -11.39 23.87 -24.49
CA ALA A 752 -12.13 23.32 -23.35
C ALA A 752 -13.61 23.75 -23.29
N ASP A 753 -14.12 24.39 -24.34
CA ASP A 753 -15.49 24.88 -24.36
C ASP A 753 -16.50 23.75 -24.60
N ILE A 754 -17.65 23.84 -23.92
CA ILE A 754 -18.73 22.87 -24.11
C ILE A 754 -19.20 22.91 -25.56
N GLY A 755 -19.29 21.73 -26.17
CA GLY A 755 -19.70 21.55 -27.54
C GLY A 755 -18.56 21.42 -28.54
N THR A 756 -17.31 21.63 -28.13
CA THR A 756 -16.14 21.38 -29.00
C THR A 756 -16.06 19.90 -29.35
N GLU A 757 -15.99 19.61 -30.65
CA GLU A 757 -15.77 18.26 -31.19
C GLU A 757 -14.28 17.91 -31.11
N VAL A 758 -13.98 16.73 -30.61
CA VAL A 758 -12.63 16.19 -30.41
C VAL A 758 -12.59 14.72 -30.82
N GLU A 759 -11.40 14.15 -30.92
CA GLU A 759 -11.21 12.74 -31.26
C GLU A 759 -10.32 12.05 -30.24
N ILE A 760 -10.74 10.89 -29.73
CA ILE A 760 -9.93 10.09 -28.82
C ILE A 760 -9.11 9.11 -29.65
N GLY A 761 -7.79 9.19 -29.48
CA GLY A 761 -6.86 8.29 -30.14
C GLY A 761 -6.79 6.93 -29.48
N LYS A 762 -6.86 5.90 -30.31
CA LYS A 762 -6.59 4.50 -29.97
C LYS A 762 -5.41 4.00 -30.78
N LEU A 763 -4.83 2.86 -30.38
CA LEU A 763 -3.64 2.29 -31.03
C LEU A 763 -2.45 3.26 -30.91
N ASP A 764 -1.89 3.73 -32.03
CA ASP A 764 -0.83 4.74 -32.09
C ASP A 764 -1.37 6.18 -31.90
N GLY A 765 -2.64 6.30 -31.54
CA GLY A 765 -3.41 7.52 -31.54
C GLY A 765 -4.06 7.78 -32.90
N HIS A 766 -3.35 7.69 -34.01
CA HIS A 766 -3.80 8.23 -35.31
C HIS A 766 -4.61 7.28 -36.17
N ILE A 767 -4.31 5.98 -36.14
CA ILE A 767 -4.97 4.97 -36.98
C ILE A 767 -6.46 4.88 -36.66
N LYS A 768 -6.81 5.03 -35.38
CA LYS A 768 -8.18 4.93 -34.91
C LYS A 768 -8.53 6.12 -34.02
N ARG A 769 -9.53 6.88 -34.47
CA ARG A 769 -10.07 8.06 -33.79
C ARG A 769 -11.53 7.80 -33.45
N LEU A 770 -11.86 7.85 -32.16
CA LEU A 770 -13.24 7.82 -31.68
C LEU A 770 -13.76 9.25 -31.61
N PRO A 771 -14.78 9.63 -32.39
CA PRO A 771 -15.38 10.96 -32.28
C PRO A 771 -15.93 11.17 -30.87
N ALA A 772 -15.70 12.33 -30.29
CA ALA A 772 -16.20 12.68 -28.97
C ALA A 772 -16.50 14.19 -28.91
N LYS A 773 -17.30 14.57 -27.92
CA LYS A 773 -17.71 15.95 -27.72
C LYS A 773 -17.48 16.37 -26.29
N ILE A 774 -16.97 17.57 -26.09
CA ILE A 774 -16.86 18.16 -24.75
C ILE A 774 -18.25 18.51 -24.23
N VAL A 775 -18.59 17.99 -23.06
CA VAL A 775 -19.87 18.18 -22.38
C VAL A 775 -19.68 18.80 -21.00
N ALA A 776 -20.79 19.15 -20.35
CA ALA A 776 -20.75 19.69 -19.00
C ALA A 776 -20.11 18.68 -18.03
N PHE A 777 -19.20 19.18 -17.20
CA PHE A 777 -18.60 18.44 -16.10
C PHE A 777 -19.32 18.79 -14.78
N PRO A 778 -19.65 17.81 -13.93
CA PRO A 778 -19.62 16.36 -14.16
C PRO A 778 -20.78 15.86 -15.05
N HIS A 779 -20.68 14.63 -15.59
CA HIS A 779 -21.70 14.02 -16.44
C HIS A 779 -23.02 13.73 -15.72
N TYR A 780 -22.97 13.49 -14.40
CA TYR A 780 -24.13 13.23 -13.58
C TYR A 780 -24.32 14.28 -12.49
N ASP A 781 -25.54 14.79 -12.38
CA ASP A 781 -25.98 15.80 -11.40
C ASP A 781 -24.97 16.97 -11.22
N PRO A 782 -24.70 17.76 -12.27
CA PRO A 782 -23.72 18.85 -12.20
C PRO A 782 -24.07 19.95 -11.21
N LYS A 783 -25.35 20.05 -10.82
CA LYS A 783 -25.83 20.97 -9.79
C LYS A 783 -25.72 20.41 -8.37
N LYS A 784 -25.26 19.16 -8.22
CA LYS A 784 -25.10 18.45 -6.93
C LYS A 784 -26.38 18.47 -6.10
N THR A 785 -27.53 18.29 -6.74
CA THR A 785 -28.85 18.24 -6.10
C THR A 785 -29.07 16.97 -5.29
N ARG A 786 -28.52 15.83 -5.71
CA ARG A 786 -28.65 14.53 -5.03
C ARG A 786 -27.88 14.46 -3.71
N PRO A 787 -26.57 14.79 -3.63
CA PRO A 787 -25.86 14.75 -2.36
C PRO A 787 -26.38 15.79 -1.35
N ARG A 788 -27.02 16.86 -1.84
CA ARG A 788 -27.65 17.91 -1.02
C ARG A 788 -29.08 17.62 -0.58
N SER A 789 -29.74 16.61 -1.17
CA SER A 789 -31.15 16.24 -0.89
C SER A 789 -31.42 15.80 0.54
#